data_AF-A0AAV0IRF8-F1
#
_entry.id   AF-A0AAV0IRF8-F1
#
_cell.length_a   1.000
_cell.length_b   1.000
_cell.length_c   1.000
_cell.angle_alpha   90.00
_cell.angle_beta   90.00
_cell.angle_gamma   90.00
#
_symmetry.space_group_name_H-M   'P 1'
#
loop_
_entity.id
_entity.type
_entity.pdbx_description
1 polymer ?
#
loop_
_entity_poly.entity_id
_entity_poly.type
_entity_poly.pdbx_seq_one_letter_code
_entity_poly.pdbx_strand_id
1 'polypeptide(L)'
;MSNALAFVQRLLVDTTDDPVRGPYLAALEIKRRKHVYGTGSDDELVEALLKYYLKFGHLACFSSDIEAFVQQLTPDKKTEFMDKIVKSCDSVTATGTKVLGQSITIFKLRELIGNLLNLPVVELENLAAEMVEMFCKNLPLSKDLDPQENMHGEELLCLASSLLVQLFWRTGNFGYFVEAIMVLEFGLTIRRYVWQYKILLVHLYSHLGVLSLAYEWYKSLDVKNILTETVSHHILPQMLVSPLWEDLRSLLKDYLRFMDDHFRESADLTFLAYRHRNYSKVIEFVQFKERLQRSDQYLVAKVETSILQLKQKADSIEEEERVLEDLKCGGHFVELSNEIGSKSLSFNEDLSLRPWWTPTSEKNYLLGPFEGIAYCPKEDLAKEREEIVRRVIEKKSLLPRLIYLSIQSASALNKDNIEMNGSSSSDPNISKELKYLLERYAKMLGSTFSDAVDVLMRVSTDQKSSQAFGSDTVDWLHFAVFLNAWNLSSHELSLPDGNNSGHSIIHVVDTLLINHVSEKIKISDPLKFTGGQDFSTLVLLVTEPLAWHSIILQSCVRSSFPSGKKKKKGGATEHHSSQLLNALRDSTHSLYDVVEEVTKWLRKHINTPEESHVEMLVSSIRRNGEHAGGPGAVFQVLENVVPSLDASEVGGRIFRALKSWSAVDVARKVAKGNSDVLSQFLQICMSKVKSLQALKQQIAQF
;
A
#
# COMPACT_ATOMS: atom_id res chain seq x y z
N MET A 1 47.85 1.67 9.51
CA MET A 1 47.23 2.44 8.39
C MET A 1 48.24 3.10 7.45
N SER A 2 49.46 3.49 7.88
CA SER A 2 50.44 4.15 7.00
C SER A 2 50.83 3.31 5.76
N ASN A 3 51.17 2.03 5.94
CA ASN A 3 51.51 1.12 4.83
C ASN A 3 50.37 0.92 3.83
N ALA A 4 49.11 0.94 4.31
CA ALA A 4 47.93 0.82 3.45
C ALA A 4 47.74 2.08 2.59
N LEU A 5 47.92 3.27 3.18
CA LEU A 5 47.87 4.53 2.43
C LEU A 5 48.98 4.60 1.37
N ALA A 6 50.21 4.20 1.73
CA ALA A 6 51.34 4.15 0.80
C ALA A 6 51.14 3.13 -0.33
N PHE A 7 50.42 2.04 -0.09
CA PHE A 7 50.03 1.09 -1.14
C PHE A 7 48.99 1.69 -2.09
N VAL A 8 47.93 2.31 -1.56
CA VAL A 8 46.90 2.96 -2.39
C VAL A 8 47.49 4.14 -3.18
N GLN A 9 48.40 4.92 -2.59
CA GLN A 9 49.10 5.99 -3.30
C GLN A 9 49.93 5.47 -4.49
N ARG A 10 50.56 4.30 -4.36
CA ARG A 10 51.25 3.66 -5.49
C ARG A 10 50.27 3.28 -6.61
N LEU A 11 49.13 2.67 -6.26
CA LEU A 11 48.08 2.34 -7.25
C LEU A 11 47.52 3.58 -7.97
N LEU A 12 47.44 4.71 -7.27
CA LEU A 12 46.99 5.99 -7.85
C LEU A 12 48.04 6.61 -8.80
N VAL A 13 49.32 6.34 -8.59
CA VAL A 13 50.41 6.78 -9.48
C VAL A 13 50.52 5.87 -10.71
N ASP A 14 50.25 4.57 -10.55
CA ASP A 14 50.32 3.58 -11.63
C ASP A 14 49.15 3.67 -12.65
N THR A 15 48.11 4.47 -12.35
CA THR A 15 46.93 4.69 -13.21
C THR A 15 47.04 6.02 -13.97
N THR A 16 47.94 6.10 -14.97
CA THR A 16 48.28 7.36 -15.64
C THR A 16 47.38 7.75 -16.82
N ASP A 17 46.75 6.79 -17.50
CA ASP A 17 46.03 7.07 -18.77
C ASP A 17 44.50 7.09 -18.64
N ASP A 18 43.93 6.44 -17.62
CA ASP A 18 42.49 6.54 -17.27
C ASP A 18 42.31 6.33 -15.75
N PRO A 19 41.83 7.34 -15.00
CA PRO A 19 41.69 7.22 -13.55
C PRO A 19 40.59 6.21 -13.20
N VAL A 20 40.98 5.04 -12.68
CA VAL A 20 40.05 4.03 -12.19
C VAL A 20 39.47 4.42 -10.83
N ARG A 21 38.16 4.25 -10.60
CA ARG A 21 37.46 4.63 -9.34
C ARG A 21 37.97 3.90 -8.10
N GLY A 22 38.28 2.60 -8.21
CA GLY A 22 38.61 1.72 -7.08
C GLY A 22 39.70 2.25 -6.14
N PRO A 23 40.89 2.62 -6.64
CA PRO A 23 41.95 3.21 -5.81
C PRO A 23 41.53 4.48 -5.05
N TYR A 24 40.69 5.34 -5.65
CA TYR A 24 40.22 6.56 -4.97
C TYR A 24 39.19 6.23 -3.87
N LEU A 25 38.30 5.27 -4.11
CA LEU A 25 37.38 4.76 -3.07
C LEU A 25 38.14 4.09 -1.92
N ALA A 26 39.21 3.35 -2.22
CA ALA A 26 40.09 2.77 -1.20
C ALA A 26 40.77 3.87 -0.35
N ALA A 27 41.19 4.98 -0.97
CA ALA A 27 41.73 6.12 -0.24
C ALA A 27 40.68 6.76 0.69
N LEU A 28 39.44 6.92 0.22
CA LEU A 28 38.31 7.39 1.03
C LEU A 28 38.02 6.44 2.21
N GLU A 29 38.02 5.12 2.00
CA GLU A 29 37.81 4.13 3.08
C GLU A 29 38.92 4.16 4.12
N ILE A 30 40.18 4.36 3.73
CA ILE A 30 41.26 4.55 4.69
C ILE A 30 41.01 5.81 5.54
N LYS A 31 40.58 6.92 4.93
CA LYS A 31 40.26 8.16 5.66
C LYS A 31 39.05 7.99 6.58
N ARG A 32 37.98 7.32 6.11
CA ARG A 32 36.80 6.98 6.92
C ARG A 32 37.18 6.16 8.14
N ARG A 33 37.99 5.11 7.97
CA ARG A 33 38.47 4.30 9.09
C ARG A 33 39.32 5.12 10.06
N LYS A 34 40.25 5.95 9.57
CA LYS A 34 41.04 6.84 10.45
C LYS A 34 40.15 7.73 11.30
N HIS A 35 39.13 8.33 10.69
CA HIS A 35 38.14 9.16 11.36
C HIS A 35 37.36 8.37 12.43
N VAL A 36 36.80 7.21 12.09
CA VAL A 36 36.06 6.33 13.03
C VAL A 36 36.93 5.88 14.21
N TYR A 37 38.22 5.60 13.99
CA TYR A 37 39.16 5.22 15.06
C TYR A 37 39.78 6.43 15.81
N GLY A 38 39.31 7.66 15.57
CA GLY A 38 39.78 8.86 16.26
C GLY A 38 41.20 9.32 15.89
N THR A 39 41.74 8.83 14.77
CA THR A 39 43.11 9.12 14.29
C THR A 39 43.15 9.99 13.04
N GLY A 40 42.00 10.43 12.54
CA GLY A 40 41.85 11.31 11.38
C GLY A 40 40.83 12.41 11.65
N SER A 41 40.95 13.52 10.95
CA SER A 41 40.03 14.66 11.06
C SER A 41 38.96 14.66 9.97
N ASP A 42 37.84 15.35 10.23
CA ASP A 42 36.81 15.62 9.21
C ASP A 42 37.39 16.33 7.99
N ASP A 43 38.35 17.24 8.18
CA ASP A 43 39.00 18.00 7.12
C ASP A 43 39.69 17.09 6.10
N GLU A 44 40.41 16.07 6.58
CA GLU A 44 41.08 15.11 5.70
C GLU A 44 40.08 14.28 4.88
N LEU A 45 38.90 14.01 5.42
CA LEU A 45 37.84 13.28 4.74
C LEU A 45 37.15 14.17 3.69
N VAL A 46 36.82 15.42 4.05
CA VAL A 46 36.27 16.43 3.12
C VAL A 46 37.21 16.67 1.94
N GLU A 47 38.51 16.82 2.19
CA GLU A 47 39.51 16.97 1.11
C GLU A 47 39.56 15.76 0.18
N ALA A 48 39.50 14.55 0.73
CA ALA A 48 39.49 13.33 -0.07
C ALA A 48 38.21 13.22 -0.91
N LEU A 49 37.05 13.60 -0.36
CA LEU A 49 35.78 13.63 -1.07
C LEU A 49 35.79 14.65 -2.22
N LEU A 50 36.39 15.83 -2.01
CA LEU A 50 36.55 16.83 -3.07
C LEU A 50 37.47 16.33 -4.19
N LYS A 51 38.57 15.66 -3.85
CA LYS A 51 39.44 15.03 -4.85
C LYS A 51 38.69 13.97 -5.67
N TYR A 52 37.78 13.22 -5.04
CA TYR A 52 36.92 12.27 -5.73
C TYR A 52 35.91 12.99 -6.65
N TYR A 53 35.28 14.07 -6.17
CA TYR A 53 34.34 14.89 -6.95
C TYR A 53 34.96 15.48 -8.21
N LEU A 54 36.16 16.07 -8.11
CA LEU A 54 36.83 16.67 -9.25
C LEU A 54 37.10 15.68 -10.40
N LYS A 55 37.22 14.38 -10.09
CA LYS A 55 37.45 13.33 -11.09
C LYS A 55 36.16 12.66 -11.56
N PHE A 56 35.27 12.32 -10.63
CA PHE A 56 34.13 11.44 -10.88
C PHE A 56 32.77 12.08 -10.62
N GLY A 57 32.71 13.35 -10.24
CA GLY A 57 31.48 14.05 -9.88
C GLY A 57 30.46 14.20 -11.01
N HIS A 58 30.84 13.95 -12.25
CA HIS A 58 29.92 13.94 -13.39
C HIS A 58 29.24 12.58 -13.61
N LEU A 59 29.66 11.52 -12.90
CA LEU A 59 29.15 10.17 -13.06
C LEU A 59 27.92 9.93 -12.19
N ALA A 60 26.93 9.22 -12.72
CA ALA A 60 25.68 8.93 -12.03
C ALA A 60 25.85 8.16 -10.70
N CYS A 61 26.92 7.36 -10.58
CA CYS A 61 27.25 6.58 -9.38
C CYS A 61 27.89 7.40 -8.26
N PHE A 62 28.22 8.67 -8.48
CA PHE A 62 28.97 9.48 -7.51
C PHE A 62 28.24 9.57 -6.15
N SER A 63 26.93 9.83 -6.16
CA SER A 63 26.15 9.97 -4.93
C SER A 63 26.12 8.69 -4.11
N SER A 64 25.91 7.53 -4.76
CA SER A 64 25.92 6.22 -4.10
C SER A 64 27.30 5.84 -3.58
N ASP A 65 28.35 6.23 -4.30
CA ASP A 65 29.73 5.97 -3.89
C ASP A 65 30.10 6.69 -2.60
N ILE A 66 29.66 7.94 -2.45
CA ILE A 66 30.10 8.76 -1.32
C ILE A 66 29.15 8.73 -0.12
N GLU A 67 27.96 8.15 -0.24
CA GLU A 67 26.91 8.17 0.78
C GLU A 67 27.42 7.74 2.16
N ALA A 68 28.07 6.58 2.24
CA ALA A 68 28.58 6.04 3.51
C ALA A 68 29.67 6.92 4.15
N PHE A 69 30.33 7.77 3.37
CA PHE A 69 31.39 8.67 3.81
C PHE A 69 30.82 10.00 4.30
N VAL A 70 29.87 10.57 3.55
CA VAL A 70 29.20 11.83 3.91
C VAL A 70 28.41 11.67 5.21
N GLN A 71 27.80 10.50 5.45
CA GLN A 71 27.08 10.22 6.70
C GLN A 71 27.95 10.31 7.96
N GLN A 72 29.27 10.14 7.85
CA GLN A 72 30.20 10.23 8.99
C GLN A 72 30.57 11.68 9.34
N LEU A 73 30.37 12.62 8.42
CA LEU A 73 30.71 14.03 8.64
C LEU A 73 29.72 14.69 9.61
N THR A 74 30.23 15.62 10.42
CA THR A 74 29.40 16.54 11.20
C THR A 74 28.56 17.46 10.28
N PRO A 75 27.40 17.97 10.74
CA PRO A 75 26.55 18.86 9.94
C PRO A 75 27.30 20.07 9.36
N ASP A 76 28.17 20.70 10.16
CA ASP A 76 28.98 21.84 9.72
C ASP A 76 29.93 21.45 8.56
N LYS A 77 30.54 20.27 8.65
CA LYS A 77 31.45 19.75 7.63
C LYS A 77 30.74 19.30 6.36
N LYS A 78 29.49 18.84 6.46
CA LYS A 78 28.65 18.58 5.29
C LYS A 78 28.34 19.89 4.53
N THR A 79 28.00 20.97 5.24
CA THR A 79 27.80 22.29 4.64
C THR A 79 29.08 22.81 4.00
N GLU A 80 30.23 22.71 4.70
CA GLU A 80 31.54 23.09 4.15
C GLU A 80 31.88 22.33 2.87
N PHE A 81 31.62 21.01 2.84
CA PHE A 81 31.83 20.19 1.66
C PHE A 81 30.97 20.64 0.48
N MET A 82 29.70 20.97 0.71
CA MET A 82 28.79 21.49 -0.32
C MET A 82 29.27 22.83 -0.88
N ASP A 83 29.67 23.76 -0.02
CA ASP A 83 30.17 25.07 -0.45
C ASP A 83 31.41 24.93 -1.33
N LYS A 84 32.32 24.00 -0.97
CA LYS A 84 33.53 23.72 -1.77
C LYS A 84 33.19 23.10 -3.12
N ILE A 85 32.18 22.23 -3.21
CA ILE A 85 31.70 21.68 -4.48
C ILE A 85 31.12 22.78 -5.37
N VAL A 86 30.21 23.59 -4.84
CA VAL A 86 29.55 24.66 -5.61
C VAL A 86 30.59 25.63 -6.17
N LYS A 87 31.58 26.05 -5.37
CA LYS A 87 32.68 26.93 -5.81
C LYS A 87 33.57 26.30 -6.89
N SER A 88 33.70 24.97 -6.91
CA SER A 88 34.55 24.29 -7.90
C SER A 88 33.94 24.24 -9.31
N CYS A 89 32.61 24.38 -9.42
CA CYS A 89 31.90 24.34 -10.71
C CYS A 89 32.17 25.54 -11.61
N ASP A 90 32.44 26.72 -11.03
CA ASP A 90 32.69 27.95 -11.80
C ASP A 90 34.00 27.91 -12.62
N SER A 91 34.83 26.87 -12.43
CA SER A 91 36.21 26.82 -12.91
C SER A 91 36.49 25.84 -14.07
N VAL A 92 35.48 25.10 -14.56
CA VAL A 92 35.71 23.96 -15.48
C VAL A 92 35.08 24.17 -16.87
N THR A 93 35.92 24.17 -17.92
CA THR A 93 35.52 24.07 -19.33
C THR A 93 35.23 22.61 -19.70
N ALA A 94 34.05 22.10 -19.33
CA ALA A 94 33.64 20.71 -19.61
C ALA A 94 32.65 20.59 -20.79
N THR A 95 32.56 19.38 -21.38
CA THR A 95 31.53 19.06 -22.38
C THR A 95 30.13 19.17 -21.78
N GLY A 96 29.11 19.50 -22.58
CA GLY A 96 27.73 19.71 -22.08
C GLY A 96 27.19 18.56 -21.23
N THR A 97 27.51 17.32 -21.58
CA THR A 97 27.12 16.11 -20.81
C THR A 97 27.79 16.02 -19.43
N LYS A 98 29.07 16.42 -19.32
CA LYS A 98 29.79 16.42 -18.04
C LYS A 98 29.30 17.52 -17.12
N VAL A 99 29.03 18.71 -17.66
CA VAL A 99 28.44 19.83 -16.91
C VAL A 99 27.09 19.42 -16.35
N LEU A 100 26.21 18.84 -17.19
CA LEU A 100 24.90 18.34 -16.75
C LEU A 100 25.03 17.27 -15.64
N GLY A 101 25.95 16.30 -15.82
CA GLY A 101 26.22 15.28 -14.80
C GLY A 101 26.66 15.88 -13.46
N GLN A 102 27.53 16.90 -13.48
CA GLN A 102 27.95 17.61 -12.27
C GLN A 102 26.79 18.35 -11.60
N SER A 103 25.93 19.03 -12.36
CA SER A 103 24.74 19.71 -11.83
C SER A 103 23.78 18.73 -11.16
N ILE A 104 23.50 17.59 -11.78
CA ILE A 104 22.66 16.52 -11.21
C ILE A 104 23.27 16.00 -9.91
N THR A 105 24.58 15.75 -9.90
CA THR A 105 25.29 15.34 -8.69
C THR A 105 25.11 16.35 -7.56
N ILE A 106 25.21 17.65 -7.83
CA ILE A 106 25.00 18.68 -6.79
C ILE A 106 23.60 18.59 -6.20
N PHE A 107 22.57 18.41 -7.02
CA PHE A 107 21.21 18.24 -6.53
C PHE A 107 21.06 16.99 -5.65
N LYS A 108 21.57 15.84 -6.10
CA LYS A 108 21.56 14.60 -5.30
C LYS A 108 22.32 14.75 -3.98
N LEU A 109 23.40 15.52 -3.96
CA LEU A 109 24.16 15.79 -2.73
C LEU A 109 23.41 16.69 -1.75
N ARG A 110 22.71 17.72 -2.26
CA ARG A 110 21.86 18.58 -1.43
C ARG A 110 20.77 17.76 -0.73
N GLU A 111 20.19 16.79 -1.43
CA GLU A 111 19.22 15.83 -0.88
C GLU A 111 19.87 14.91 0.16
N LEU A 112 20.99 14.27 -0.19
CA LEU A 112 21.72 13.33 0.67
C LEU A 112 22.17 13.95 2.01
N ILE A 113 22.58 15.21 1.99
CA ILE A 113 23.04 15.93 3.18
C ILE A 113 21.87 16.41 4.05
N GLY A 114 20.66 16.49 3.49
CA GLY A 114 19.47 16.99 4.17
C GLY A 114 19.32 18.52 4.12
N ASN A 115 20.13 19.22 3.32
CA ASN A 115 20.09 20.70 3.23
C ASN A 115 18.76 21.20 2.65
N LEU A 116 18.14 20.44 1.74
CA LEU A 116 16.87 20.81 1.09
C LEU A 116 15.72 20.92 2.09
N LEU A 117 15.79 20.24 3.23
CA LEU A 117 14.74 20.31 4.22
C LEU A 117 14.76 21.63 5.01
N ASN A 118 15.88 22.36 5.03
CA ASN A 118 15.98 23.64 5.73
C ASN A 118 15.67 24.85 4.84
N LEU A 119 15.52 24.64 3.52
CA LEU A 119 15.27 25.72 2.59
C LEU A 119 13.83 26.26 2.69
N PRO A 120 13.64 27.58 2.51
CA PRO A 120 12.33 28.19 2.36
C PRO A 120 11.53 27.58 1.20
N VAL A 121 10.20 27.60 1.32
CA VAL A 121 9.27 27.07 0.31
C VAL A 121 9.54 27.65 -1.08
N VAL A 122 9.72 28.98 -1.19
CA VAL A 122 9.99 29.66 -2.46
C VAL A 122 11.29 29.19 -3.12
N GLU A 123 12.33 28.91 -2.35
CA GLU A 123 13.59 28.40 -2.89
C GLU A 123 13.45 26.97 -3.42
N LEU A 124 12.64 26.14 -2.75
CA LEU A 124 12.32 24.79 -3.22
C LEU A 124 11.47 24.81 -4.49
N GLU A 125 10.51 25.72 -4.61
CA GLU A 125 9.74 25.94 -5.84
C GLU A 125 10.66 26.30 -7.00
N ASN A 126 11.57 27.27 -6.79
CA ASN A 126 12.53 27.70 -7.81
C ASN A 126 13.47 26.56 -8.21
N LEU A 127 13.94 25.77 -7.24
CA LEU A 127 14.82 24.64 -7.48
C LEU A 127 14.14 23.55 -8.32
N ALA A 128 12.88 23.23 -8.03
CA ALA A 128 12.11 22.27 -8.82
C ALA A 128 11.90 22.77 -10.26
N ALA A 129 11.59 24.05 -10.45
CA ALA A 129 11.48 24.67 -11.76
C ALA A 129 12.81 24.65 -12.53
N GLU A 130 13.92 24.99 -11.86
CA GLU A 130 15.27 24.95 -12.43
C GLU A 130 15.65 23.55 -12.91
N MET A 131 15.34 22.49 -12.15
CA MET A 131 15.61 21.11 -12.54
C MET A 131 14.87 20.73 -13.84
N VAL A 132 13.59 21.07 -13.95
CA VAL A 132 12.78 20.78 -15.15
C VAL A 132 13.23 21.62 -16.34
N GLU A 133 13.57 22.89 -16.11
CA GLU A 133 14.11 23.77 -17.16
C GLU A 133 15.46 23.25 -17.67
N MET A 134 16.34 22.80 -16.76
CA MET A 134 17.63 22.21 -17.10
C MET A 134 17.46 20.93 -17.91
N PHE A 135 16.52 20.05 -17.54
CA PHE A 135 16.19 18.86 -18.33
C PHE A 135 15.79 19.25 -19.76
N CYS A 136 14.86 20.18 -19.88
CA CYS A 136 14.33 20.64 -21.16
C CYS A 136 15.41 21.25 -22.07
N LYS A 137 16.26 22.13 -21.53
CA LYS A 137 17.36 22.77 -22.26
C LYS A 137 18.41 21.77 -22.76
N ASN A 138 18.55 20.62 -22.09
CA ASN A 138 19.53 19.60 -22.42
C ASN A 138 18.95 18.42 -23.23
N LEU A 139 17.66 18.44 -23.58
CA LEU A 139 17.06 17.45 -24.49
C LEU A 139 17.84 17.25 -25.81
N PRO A 140 18.40 18.30 -26.45
CA PRO A 140 19.20 18.15 -27.67
C PRO A 140 20.39 17.19 -27.53
N LEU A 141 20.97 17.05 -26.32
CA LEU A 141 22.07 16.12 -26.07
C LEU A 141 21.66 14.66 -26.31
N SER A 142 20.36 14.36 -26.21
CA SER A 142 19.81 13.01 -26.36
C SER A 142 19.16 12.76 -27.73
N LYS A 143 19.32 13.69 -28.67
CA LYS A 143 18.67 13.65 -30.00
C LYS A 143 18.92 12.34 -30.75
N ASP A 144 20.17 11.89 -30.74
CA ASP A 144 20.65 10.75 -31.54
C ASP A 144 20.71 9.44 -30.75
N LEU A 145 20.24 9.43 -29.50
CA LEU A 145 20.19 8.23 -28.65
C LEU A 145 19.04 7.30 -29.05
N ASP A 146 19.28 6.00 -28.90
CA ASP A 146 18.25 4.99 -29.09
C ASP A 146 17.11 5.18 -28.06
N PRO A 147 15.84 4.91 -28.40
CA PRO A 147 14.74 5.02 -27.44
C PRO A 147 14.88 4.17 -26.18
N GLN A 148 15.64 3.08 -26.23
CA GLN A 148 15.90 2.19 -25.10
C GLN A 148 17.05 2.69 -24.24
N GLU A 149 17.97 3.48 -24.78
CA GLU A 149 19.07 4.07 -24.02
C GLU A 149 18.56 5.14 -23.05
N ASN A 150 19.31 5.32 -21.95
CA ASN A 150 19.00 6.33 -20.95
C ASN A 150 19.28 7.73 -21.51
N MET A 151 18.33 8.64 -21.31
CA MET A 151 18.50 10.02 -21.77
C MET A 151 19.37 10.81 -20.79
N HIS A 152 20.11 11.78 -21.32
CA HIS A 152 20.83 12.72 -20.48
C HIS A 152 19.84 13.57 -19.66
N GLY A 153 20.07 13.64 -18.34
CA GLY A 153 19.24 14.45 -17.45
C GLY A 153 17.93 13.82 -16.98
N GLU A 154 17.62 12.57 -17.33
CA GLU A 154 16.36 11.92 -16.93
C GLU A 154 16.14 11.92 -15.40
N GLU A 155 17.21 11.87 -14.60
CA GLU A 155 17.13 11.92 -13.14
C GLU A 155 16.57 13.25 -12.59
N LEU A 156 16.69 14.35 -13.34
CA LEU A 156 16.21 15.67 -12.92
C LEU A 156 14.69 15.70 -12.68
N LEU A 157 13.92 14.98 -13.49
CA LEU A 157 12.47 14.92 -13.32
C LEU A 157 12.06 14.13 -12.08
N CYS A 158 12.81 13.06 -11.73
CA CYS A 158 12.63 12.36 -10.44
C CYS A 158 12.90 13.29 -9.26
N LEU A 159 14.01 14.03 -9.31
CA LEU A 159 14.41 14.96 -8.25
C LEU A 159 13.39 16.09 -8.10
N ALA A 160 12.93 16.68 -9.21
CA ALA A 160 11.88 17.69 -9.21
C ALA A 160 10.57 17.16 -8.62
N SER A 161 10.15 15.95 -9.02
CA SER A 161 8.97 15.29 -8.45
C SER A 161 9.12 15.05 -6.94
N SER A 162 10.30 14.62 -6.47
CA SER A 162 10.58 14.42 -5.04
C SER A 162 10.41 15.72 -4.26
N LEU A 163 10.95 16.83 -4.78
CA LEU A 163 10.82 18.17 -4.19
C LEU A 163 9.37 18.66 -4.17
N LEU A 164 8.61 18.43 -5.24
CA LEU A 164 7.20 18.80 -5.31
C LEU A 164 6.36 18.03 -4.28
N VAL A 165 6.64 16.74 -4.07
CA VAL A 165 5.99 15.96 -3.01
C VAL A 165 6.39 16.47 -1.62
N GLN A 166 7.64 16.87 -1.43
CA GLN A 166 8.08 17.51 -0.19
C GLN A 166 7.36 18.86 0.05
N LEU A 167 7.16 19.66 -0.99
CA LEU A 167 6.38 20.91 -0.94
C LEU A 167 4.92 20.64 -0.57
N PHE A 168 4.30 19.62 -1.15
CA PHE A 168 2.97 19.15 -0.77
C PHE A 168 2.92 18.78 0.71
N TRP A 169 3.86 17.95 1.19
CA TRP A 169 3.91 17.52 2.58
C TRP A 169 4.06 18.69 3.57
N ARG A 170 4.85 19.71 3.21
CA ARG A 170 5.08 20.92 4.04
C ARG A 170 3.90 21.86 4.10
N THR A 171 3.22 22.05 2.98
CA THR A 171 2.25 23.14 2.80
C THR A 171 0.80 22.66 2.84
N GLY A 172 0.57 21.36 2.63
CA GLY A 172 -0.75 20.78 2.38
C GLY A 172 -1.37 21.23 1.04
N ASN A 173 -0.63 21.96 0.20
CA ASN A 173 -1.16 22.45 -1.07
C ASN A 173 -1.11 21.37 -2.15
N PHE A 174 -2.28 20.88 -2.52
CA PHE A 174 -2.48 19.82 -3.50
C PHE A 174 -1.89 20.11 -4.89
N GLY A 175 -1.77 21.40 -5.29
CA GLY A 175 -1.21 21.77 -6.59
C GLY A 175 0.20 21.24 -6.82
N TYR A 176 1.05 21.19 -5.78
CA TYR A 176 2.40 20.61 -5.92
C TYR A 176 2.38 19.11 -6.21
N PHE A 177 1.42 18.40 -5.62
CA PHE A 177 1.23 16.98 -5.86
C PHE A 177 0.79 16.71 -7.32
N VAL A 178 -0.09 17.57 -7.85
CA VAL A 178 -0.50 17.52 -9.26
C VAL A 178 0.68 17.84 -10.17
N GLU A 179 1.49 18.86 -9.88
CA GLU A 179 2.70 19.16 -10.66
C GLU A 179 3.68 17.97 -10.69
N ALA A 180 3.85 17.27 -9.58
CA ALA A 180 4.71 16.08 -9.52
C ALA A 180 4.24 15.01 -10.53
N ILE A 181 2.94 14.74 -10.59
CA ILE A 181 2.35 13.82 -11.57
C ILE A 181 2.57 14.32 -13.00
N MET A 182 2.32 15.61 -13.26
CA MET A 182 2.47 16.22 -14.58
C MET A 182 3.90 16.07 -15.12
N VAL A 183 4.91 16.31 -14.27
CA VAL A 183 6.33 16.18 -14.60
C VAL A 183 6.70 14.75 -15.00
N LEU A 184 6.23 13.76 -14.26
CA LEU A 184 6.54 12.35 -14.53
C LEU A 184 5.81 11.83 -15.78
N GLU A 185 4.54 12.19 -15.97
CA GLU A 185 3.78 11.87 -17.20
C GLU A 185 4.40 12.54 -18.43
N PHE A 186 4.91 13.77 -18.28
CA PHE A 186 5.67 14.46 -19.32
C PHE A 186 6.94 13.67 -19.69
N GLY A 187 7.74 13.29 -18.70
CA GLY A 187 8.94 12.46 -18.89
C GLY A 187 8.63 11.14 -19.61
N LEU A 188 7.55 10.45 -19.22
CA LEU A 188 7.12 9.19 -19.85
C LEU A 188 6.57 9.36 -21.26
N THR A 189 6.06 10.54 -21.60
CA THR A 189 5.66 10.86 -22.98
C THR A 189 6.89 10.91 -23.90
N ILE A 190 8.02 11.44 -23.41
CA ILE A 190 9.30 11.49 -24.13
C ILE A 190 9.97 10.11 -24.15
N ARG A 191 10.07 9.44 -22.99
CA ARG A 191 10.69 8.12 -22.85
C ARG A 191 9.84 7.19 -21.98
N ARG A 192 9.20 6.22 -22.63
CA ARG A 192 8.25 5.28 -21.98
C ARG A 192 8.88 4.23 -21.07
N TYR A 193 10.20 4.07 -21.09
CA TYR A 193 10.91 2.98 -20.41
C TYR A 193 11.53 3.38 -19.06
N VAL A 194 11.37 4.63 -18.61
CA VAL A 194 11.93 5.09 -17.33
C VAL A 194 11.15 4.46 -16.17
N TRP A 195 11.72 3.43 -15.56
CA TRP A 195 11.06 2.69 -14.49
C TRP A 195 10.88 3.52 -13.21
N GLN A 196 11.80 4.46 -12.94
CA GLN A 196 11.74 5.34 -11.78
C GLN A 196 10.46 6.20 -11.82
N TYR A 197 10.15 6.80 -12.98
CA TYR A 197 8.92 7.58 -13.14
C TYR A 197 7.68 6.73 -12.94
N LYS A 198 7.67 5.51 -13.48
CA LYS A 198 6.56 4.57 -13.32
C LYS A 198 6.34 4.21 -11.85
N ILE A 199 7.40 3.88 -11.10
CA ILE A 199 7.27 3.57 -9.67
C ILE A 199 6.77 4.79 -8.90
N LEU A 200 7.31 5.98 -9.15
CA LEU A 200 6.82 7.20 -8.50
C LEU A 200 5.34 7.45 -8.79
N LEU A 201 4.91 7.30 -10.06
CA LEU A 201 3.50 7.41 -10.44
C LEU A 201 2.61 6.34 -9.78
N VAL A 202 3.08 5.09 -9.64
CA VAL A 202 2.36 4.05 -8.91
C VAL A 202 2.05 4.52 -7.48
N HIS A 203 3.04 5.09 -6.77
CA HIS A 203 2.84 5.60 -5.40
C HIS A 203 1.98 6.87 -5.36
N LEU A 204 2.17 7.80 -6.30
CA LEU A 204 1.39 9.05 -6.36
C LEU A 204 -0.08 8.75 -6.65
N TYR A 205 -0.38 7.94 -7.67
CA TYR A 205 -1.76 7.55 -8.00
C TYR A 205 -2.40 6.69 -6.91
N SER A 206 -1.62 5.84 -6.25
CA SER A 206 -2.10 5.09 -5.08
C SER A 206 -2.51 6.00 -3.93
N HIS A 207 -1.75 7.08 -3.66
CA HIS A 207 -2.11 8.06 -2.65
C HIS A 207 -3.40 8.82 -3.01
N LEU A 208 -3.63 9.13 -4.29
CA LEU A 208 -4.87 9.75 -4.78
C LEU A 208 -6.09 8.82 -4.74
N GLY A 209 -5.91 7.52 -4.53
CA GLY A 209 -6.97 6.52 -4.63
C GLY A 209 -7.33 6.12 -6.08
N VAL A 210 -6.56 6.58 -7.07
CA VAL A 210 -6.76 6.28 -8.50
C VAL A 210 -6.03 4.97 -8.86
N LEU A 211 -6.42 3.88 -8.19
CA LEU A 211 -5.69 2.61 -8.22
C LEU A 211 -5.71 1.91 -9.57
N SER A 212 -6.74 2.12 -10.40
CA SER A 212 -6.79 1.59 -11.76
C SER A 212 -5.59 2.07 -12.59
N LEU A 213 -5.33 3.39 -12.55
CA LEU A 213 -4.21 4.01 -13.26
C LEU A 213 -2.86 3.65 -12.62
N ALA A 214 -2.78 3.56 -11.28
CA ALA A 214 -1.59 3.06 -10.60
C ALA A 214 -1.23 1.64 -11.07
N TYR A 215 -2.23 0.75 -11.16
CA TYR A 215 -2.03 -0.61 -11.61
C TYR A 215 -1.67 -0.72 -13.09
N GLU A 216 -2.19 0.16 -13.96
CA GLU A 216 -1.74 0.26 -15.36
C GLU A 216 -0.24 0.57 -15.46
N TRP A 217 0.26 1.53 -14.67
CA TRP A 217 1.68 1.84 -14.64
C TRP A 217 2.51 0.69 -14.07
N TYR A 218 2.03 0.02 -13.03
CA TYR A 218 2.67 -1.19 -12.51
C TYR A 218 2.75 -2.30 -13.56
N LYS A 219 1.66 -2.60 -14.30
CA LYS A 219 1.68 -3.57 -15.39
C LYS A 219 2.71 -3.22 -16.47
N SER A 220 2.89 -1.93 -16.74
CA SER A 220 3.89 -1.46 -17.71
C SER A 220 5.36 -1.65 -17.29
N LEU A 221 5.62 -2.01 -16.03
CA LEU A 221 6.95 -2.41 -15.55
C LEU A 221 7.32 -3.85 -15.97
N ASP A 222 6.34 -4.64 -16.44
CA ASP A 222 6.52 -6.04 -16.87
C ASP A 222 7.17 -6.92 -15.78
N VAL A 223 6.69 -6.79 -14.54
CA VAL A 223 7.18 -7.54 -13.37
C VAL A 223 6.92 -9.04 -13.55
N LYS A 224 8.00 -9.83 -13.58
CA LYS A 224 7.99 -11.28 -13.82
C LYS A 224 8.98 -12.02 -12.91
N ASN A 225 8.71 -13.31 -12.68
CA ASN A 225 9.59 -14.23 -11.95
C ASN A 225 9.98 -13.67 -10.58
N ILE A 226 11.28 -13.61 -10.27
CA ILE A 226 11.77 -13.10 -8.98
C ILE A 226 11.38 -11.64 -8.72
N LEU A 227 11.11 -10.84 -9.74
CA LEU A 227 10.62 -9.47 -9.54
C LEU A 227 9.22 -9.47 -8.92
N THR A 228 8.43 -10.53 -9.14
CA THR A 228 7.14 -10.69 -8.47
C THR A 228 7.31 -10.82 -6.95
N GLU A 229 8.44 -11.36 -6.48
CA GLU A 229 8.80 -11.36 -5.06
C GLU A 229 9.35 -10.01 -4.59
N THR A 230 10.20 -9.34 -5.37
CA THR A 230 10.92 -8.18 -4.86
C THR A 230 10.22 -6.84 -5.12
N VAL A 231 9.29 -6.77 -6.09
CA VAL A 231 8.71 -5.51 -6.62
C VAL A 231 7.19 -5.40 -6.39
N SER A 232 6.47 -6.52 -6.20
CA SER A 232 4.99 -6.51 -6.02
C SER A 232 4.53 -5.65 -4.85
N HIS A 233 5.38 -5.52 -3.84
CA HIS A 233 5.16 -4.67 -2.68
C HIS A 233 4.81 -3.21 -3.03
N HIS A 234 5.12 -2.68 -4.22
CA HIS A 234 4.73 -1.31 -4.61
C HIS A 234 3.23 -1.11 -4.82
N ILE A 235 2.47 -2.16 -5.16
CA ILE A 235 1.05 -2.05 -5.52
C ILE A 235 0.14 -3.03 -4.76
N LEU A 236 0.68 -4.20 -4.36
CA LEU A 236 -0.12 -5.26 -3.75
C LEU A 236 -0.86 -4.79 -2.49
N PRO A 237 -0.24 -4.08 -1.52
CA PRO A 237 -0.95 -3.63 -0.32
C PRO A 237 -2.20 -2.80 -0.62
N GLN A 238 -2.12 -1.92 -1.61
CA GLN A 238 -3.24 -1.05 -2.00
C GLN A 238 -4.31 -1.83 -2.79
N MET A 239 -3.91 -2.80 -3.61
CA MET A 239 -4.86 -3.66 -4.32
C MET A 239 -5.70 -4.52 -3.36
N LEU A 240 -5.10 -5.01 -2.27
CA LEU A 240 -5.78 -5.84 -1.26
C LEU A 240 -6.97 -5.14 -0.58
N VAL A 241 -6.88 -3.81 -0.46
CA VAL A 241 -7.91 -2.97 0.17
C VAL A 241 -8.81 -2.25 -0.84
N SER A 242 -8.68 -2.60 -2.13
CA SER A 242 -9.39 -1.96 -3.24
C SER A 242 -10.61 -2.76 -3.71
N PRO A 243 -11.55 -2.12 -4.45
CA PRO A 243 -12.64 -2.82 -5.12
C PRO A 243 -12.22 -3.49 -6.44
N LEU A 244 -10.95 -3.40 -6.84
CA LEU A 244 -10.44 -3.90 -8.14
C LEU A 244 -10.16 -5.41 -8.09
N TRP A 245 -11.19 -6.20 -7.82
CA TRP A 245 -11.08 -7.63 -7.50
C TRP A 245 -10.52 -8.50 -8.63
N GLU A 246 -10.83 -8.21 -9.89
CA GLU A 246 -10.32 -9.01 -11.01
C GLU A 246 -8.82 -8.77 -11.25
N ASP A 247 -8.37 -7.52 -11.16
CA ASP A 247 -6.95 -7.17 -11.23
C ASP A 247 -6.18 -7.75 -10.05
N LEU A 248 -6.74 -7.66 -8.83
CA LEU A 248 -6.15 -8.26 -7.63
C LEU A 248 -6.04 -9.80 -7.77
N ARG A 249 -7.09 -10.45 -8.30
CA ARG A 249 -7.08 -11.90 -8.55
C ARG A 249 -5.95 -12.27 -9.51
N SER A 250 -5.76 -11.50 -10.59
CA SER A 250 -4.68 -11.75 -11.55
C SER A 250 -3.32 -11.62 -10.87
N LEU A 251 -3.11 -10.55 -10.10
CA LEU A 251 -1.85 -10.30 -9.39
C LEU A 251 -1.50 -11.42 -8.41
N LEU A 252 -2.46 -11.84 -7.58
CA LEU A 252 -2.29 -12.94 -6.63
C LEU A 252 -2.03 -14.28 -7.34
N LYS A 253 -2.77 -14.57 -8.42
CA LYS A 253 -2.60 -15.79 -9.21
C LYS A 253 -1.23 -15.86 -9.88
N ASP A 254 -0.76 -14.76 -10.45
CA ASP A 254 0.55 -14.70 -11.11
C ASP A 254 1.69 -14.87 -10.08
N TYR A 255 1.53 -14.29 -8.88
CA TYR A 255 2.46 -14.48 -7.77
C TYR A 255 2.50 -15.95 -7.30
N LEU A 256 1.34 -16.55 -7.02
CA LEU A 256 1.28 -17.94 -6.55
C LEU A 256 1.80 -18.92 -7.61
N ARG A 257 1.51 -18.67 -8.91
CA ARG A 257 2.07 -19.47 -10.01
C ARG A 257 3.60 -19.43 -10.01
N PHE A 258 4.19 -18.24 -9.84
CA PHE A 258 5.65 -18.12 -9.73
C PHE A 258 6.21 -18.96 -8.57
N MET A 259 5.57 -18.91 -7.39
CA MET A 259 6.02 -19.70 -6.24
C MET A 259 5.87 -21.21 -6.47
N ASP A 260 4.77 -21.65 -7.04
CA ASP A 260 4.54 -23.07 -7.35
C ASP A 260 5.56 -23.59 -8.37
N ASP A 261 5.80 -22.82 -9.44
CA ASP A 261 6.80 -23.15 -10.46
C ASP A 261 8.21 -23.19 -9.83
N HIS A 262 8.56 -22.22 -8.99
CA HIS A 262 9.84 -22.21 -8.27
C HIS A 262 9.98 -23.43 -7.35
N PHE A 263 8.97 -23.77 -6.56
CA PHE A 263 9.06 -24.91 -5.63
C PHE A 263 9.19 -26.24 -6.37
N ARG A 264 8.55 -26.38 -7.54
CA ARG A 264 8.71 -27.54 -8.42
C ARG A 264 10.14 -27.61 -8.96
N GLU A 265 10.64 -26.53 -9.54
CA GLU A 265 11.96 -26.48 -10.19
C GLU A 265 13.14 -26.54 -9.19
N SER A 266 12.95 -26.05 -7.96
CA SER A 266 14.00 -26.01 -6.93
C SER A 266 14.56 -27.40 -6.60
N ALA A 267 13.73 -28.44 -6.63
CA ALA A 267 14.14 -29.81 -6.37
C ALA A 267 15.08 -30.34 -7.48
N ASP A 268 14.72 -30.07 -8.74
CA ASP A 268 15.49 -30.49 -9.91
C ASP A 268 16.82 -29.75 -9.99
N LEU A 269 16.83 -28.45 -9.72
CA LEU A 269 18.06 -27.64 -9.66
C LEU A 269 19.02 -28.13 -8.57
N THR A 270 18.48 -28.51 -7.41
CA THR A 270 19.27 -29.07 -6.31
C THR A 270 19.90 -30.41 -6.70
N PHE A 271 19.12 -31.31 -7.34
CA PHE A 271 19.62 -32.59 -7.85
C PHE A 271 20.70 -32.40 -8.92
N LEU A 272 20.49 -31.46 -9.84
CA LEU A 272 21.44 -31.13 -10.90
C LEU A 272 22.77 -30.61 -10.32
N ALA A 273 22.73 -29.73 -9.32
CA ALA A 273 23.93 -29.24 -8.65
C ALA A 273 24.74 -30.36 -7.98
N TYR A 274 24.06 -31.34 -7.34
CA TYR A 274 24.72 -32.54 -6.81
C TYR A 274 25.39 -33.37 -7.90
N ARG A 275 24.70 -33.60 -9.03
CA ARG A 275 25.23 -34.35 -10.17
C ARG A 275 26.51 -33.71 -10.74
N HIS A 276 26.56 -32.38 -10.77
CA HIS A 276 27.73 -31.63 -11.23
C HIS A 276 28.78 -31.36 -10.13
N ARG A 277 28.59 -31.87 -8.91
CA ARG A 277 29.48 -31.66 -7.75
C ARG A 277 29.64 -30.19 -7.35
N ASN A 278 28.66 -29.34 -7.66
CA ASN A 278 28.60 -27.94 -7.27
C ASN A 278 27.97 -27.79 -5.88
N TYR A 279 28.64 -28.34 -4.85
CA TYR A 279 28.07 -28.44 -3.50
C TYR A 279 27.77 -27.09 -2.85
N SER A 280 28.52 -26.03 -3.17
CA SER A 280 28.21 -24.67 -2.69
C SER A 280 26.84 -24.19 -3.21
N LYS A 281 26.48 -24.50 -4.46
CA LYS A 281 25.20 -24.12 -5.05
C LYS A 281 24.01 -24.90 -4.47
N VAL A 282 24.22 -26.14 -4.03
CA VAL A 282 23.20 -26.89 -3.30
C VAL A 282 22.78 -26.13 -2.05
N ILE A 283 23.74 -25.62 -1.26
CA ILE A 283 23.46 -24.87 -0.04
C ILE A 283 22.68 -23.59 -0.37
N GLU A 284 23.13 -22.83 -1.38
CA GLU A 284 22.45 -21.62 -1.84
C GLU A 284 21.00 -21.90 -2.29
N PHE A 285 20.75 -22.98 -3.05
CA PHE A 285 19.40 -23.34 -3.51
C PHE A 285 18.47 -23.73 -2.36
N VAL A 286 18.96 -24.48 -1.37
CA VAL A 286 18.16 -24.83 -0.19
C VAL A 286 17.84 -23.58 0.62
N GLN A 287 18.83 -22.72 0.88
CA GLN A 287 18.63 -21.47 1.60
C GLN A 287 17.67 -20.53 0.88
N PHE A 288 17.79 -20.42 -0.46
CA PHE A 288 16.89 -19.60 -1.26
C PHE A 288 15.45 -20.12 -1.22
N LYS A 289 15.26 -21.44 -1.36
CA LYS A 289 13.95 -22.08 -1.23
C LYS A 289 13.34 -21.83 0.15
N GLU A 290 14.09 -22.07 1.23
CA GLU A 290 13.61 -21.84 2.59
C GLU A 290 13.26 -20.37 2.84
N ARG A 291 14.05 -19.45 2.28
CA ARG A 291 13.78 -18.01 2.35
C ARG A 291 12.44 -17.69 1.68
N LEU A 292 12.18 -18.15 0.46
CA LEU A 292 10.90 -17.91 -0.23
C LEU A 292 9.72 -18.61 0.42
N GLN A 293 9.89 -19.80 1.02
CA GLN A 293 8.83 -20.49 1.76
C GLN A 293 8.34 -19.70 2.99
N ARG A 294 9.20 -18.86 3.57
CA ARG A 294 8.91 -18.01 4.73
C ARG A 294 8.63 -16.56 4.35
N SER A 295 8.52 -16.26 3.05
CA SER A 295 8.23 -14.91 2.56
C SER A 295 6.91 -14.41 3.12
N ASP A 296 6.91 -13.19 3.65
CA ASP A 296 5.72 -12.51 4.11
C ASP A 296 4.71 -12.32 2.96
N GLN A 297 5.17 -11.89 1.79
CA GLN A 297 4.33 -11.71 0.60
C GLN A 297 3.69 -13.02 0.15
N TYR A 298 4.39 -14.14 0.28
CA TYR A 298 3.83 -15.45 -0.06
C TYR A 298 2.72 -15.85 0.88
N LEU A 299 2.91 -15.65 2.18
CA LEU A 299 1.91 -15.94 3.19
C LEU A 299 0.69 -15.02 3.03
N VAL A 300 0.90 -13.72 2.77
CA VAL A 300 -0.15 -12.76 2.42
C VAL A 300 -0.91 -13.25 1.19
N ALA A 301 -0.22 -13.60 0.10
CA ALA A 301 -0.87 -14.03 -1.14
C ALA A 301 -1.72 -15.30 -0.95
N LYS A 302 -1.25 -16.27 -0.17
CA LYS A 302 -2.02 -17.48 0.16
C LYS A 302 -3.30 -17.17 0.93
N VAL A 303 -3.21 -16.33 1.96
CA VAL A 303 -4.35 -15.98 2.82
C VAL A 303 -5.36 -15.11 2.04
N GLU A 304 -4.88 -14.07 1.37
CA GLU A 304 -5.72 -13.09 0.67
C GLU A 304 -6.39 -13.66 -0.58
N THR A 305 -5.80 -14.68 -1.23
CA THR A 305 -6.48 -15.38 -2.33
C THR A 305 -7.78 -16.03 -1.87
N SER A 306 -7.78 -16.65 -0.69
CA SER A 306 -8.97 -17.26 -0.11
C SER A 306 -9.97 -16.23 0.39
N ILE A 307 -9.50 -15.17 1.04
CA ILE A 307 -10.37 -14.06 1.48
C ILE A 307 -11.04 -13.39 0.27
N LEU A 308 -10.32 -13.20 -0.84
CA LEU A 308 -10.88 -12.64 -2.07
C LEU A 308 -11.99 -13.52 -2.66
N GLN A 309 -11.82 -14.85 -2.64
CA GLN A 309 -12.87 -15.77 -3.09
C GLN A 309 -14.13 -15.65 -2.23
N LEU A 310 -13.97 -15.58 -0.90
CA LEU A 310 -15.08 -15.38 0.05
C LEU A 310 -15.77 -14.02 -0.17
N LYS A 311 -15.00 -12.91 -0.30
CA LYS A 311 -15.52 -11.57 -0.60
C LYS A 311 -16.43 -11.55 -1.85
N GLN A 312 -16.03 -12.27 -2.89
CA GLN A 312 -16.74 -12.34 -4.16
C GLN A 312 -18.03 -13.15 -4.10
N LYS A 313 -18.13 -14.09 -3.15
CA LYS A 313 -19.22 -15.06 -3.03
C LYS A 313 -20.17 -14.79 -1.86
N ALA A 314 -19.84 -13.83 -1.01
CA ALA A 314 -20.62 -13.40 0.15
C ALA A 314 -22.02 -12.79 -0.13
N ASP A 315 -22.51 -12.82 -1.37
CA ASP A 315 -23.87 -12.42 -1.70
C ASP A 315 -24.86 -13.61 -1.63
N SER A 316 -24.37 -14.86 -1.63
CA SER A 316 -25.17 -16.07 -1.49
C SER A 316 -24.49 -17.05 -0.54
N ILE A 317 -25.22 -17.45 0.51
CA ILE A 317 -24.75 -18.47 1.46
C ILE A 317 -24.39 -19.80 0.78
N GLU A 318 -25.10 -20.22 -0.26
CA GLU A 318 -24.79 -21.45 -0.99
C GLU A 318 -23.48 -21.37 -1.77
N GLU A 319 -23.16 -20.21 -2.37
CA GLU A 319 -21.89 -20.02 -3.04
C GLU A 319 -20.74 -19.92 -2.03
N GLU A 320 -20.96 -19.24 -0.91
CA GLU A 320 -20.00 -19.11 0.18
C GLU A 320 -19.64 -20.47 0.80
N GLU A 321 -20.64 -21.33 1.08
CA GLU A 321 -20.42 -22.68 1.61
C GLU A 321 -19.59 -23.55 0.65
N ARG A 322 -19.82 -23.47 -0.66
CA ARG A 322 -19.00 -24.19 -1.65
C ARG A 322 -17.54 -23.74 -1.63
N VAL A 323 -17.30 -22.42 -1.54
CA VAL A 323 -15.93 -21.90 -1.41
C VAL A 323 -15.30 -22.41 -0.12
N LEU A 324 -16.02 -22.39 0.99
CA LEU A 324 -15.52 -22.91 2.27
C LEU A 324 -15.22 -24.41 2.21
N GLU A 325 -16.06 -25.21 1.53
CA GLU A 325 -15.81 -26.64 1.30
C GLU A 325 -14.52 -26.87 0.49
N ASP A 326 -14.31 -26.12 -0.59
CA ASP A 326 -13.08 -26.15 -1.39
C ASP A 326 -11.85 -25.75 -0.55
N LEU A 327 -12.03 -24.83 0.39
CA LEU A 327 -11.02 -24.40 1.37
C LEU A 327 -10.93 -25.31 2.61
N LYS A 328 -11.53 -26.51 2.57
CA LYS A 328 -11.55 -27.48 3.69
C LYS A 328 -12.03 -26.86 5.01
N CYS A 329 -13.08 -26.05 4.92
CA CYS A 329 -13.74 -25.34 6.01
C CYS A 329 -12.80 -24.49 6.86
N GLY A 330 -11.70 -23.99 6.27
CA GLY A 330 -10.74 -23.12 6.94
C GLY A 330 -9.79 -23.82 7.92
N GLY A 331 -9.86 -25.14 8.10
CA GLY A 331 -9.08 -25.85 9.13
C GLY A 331 -7.56 -25.70 8.97
N HIS A 332 -7.07 -25.84 7.73
CA HIS A 332 -5.65 -25.66 7.41
C HIS A 332 -5.14 -24.24 7.69
N PHE A 333 -6.00 -23.23 7.66
CA PHE A 333 -5.58 -21.86 7.95
C PHE A 333 -5.32 -21.64 9.45
N VAL A 334 -5.95 -22.40 10.34
CA VAL A 334 -5.62 -22.38 11.78
C VAL A 334 -4.24 -22.99 12.01
N GLU A 335 -3.91 -24.07 11.30
CA GLU A 335 -2.57 -24.66 11.30
C GLU A 335 -1.53 -23.67 10.76
N LEU A 336 -1.82 -23.02 9.62
CA LEU A 336 -0.99 -21.99 9.03
C LEU A 336 -0.76 -20.83 10.01
N SER A 337 -1.82 -20.37 10.69
CA SER A 337 -1.74 -19.34 11.74
C SER A 337 -0.79 -19.75 12.87
N ASN A 338 -0.82 -21.02 13.29
CA ASN A 338 0.10 -21.54 14.32
C ASN A 338 1.55 -21.64 13.81
N GLU A 339 1.73 -22.05 12.56
CA GLU A 339 3.05 -22.11 11.93
C GLU A 339 3.69 -20.73 11.81
N ILE A 340 2.91 -19.72 11.39
CA ILE A 340 3.35 -18.34 11.28
C ILE A 340 3.78 -17.78 12.64
N GLY A 341 3.00 -18.05 13.69
CA GLY A 341 3.33 -17.60 15.05
C GLY A 341 4.58 -18.25 15.65
N SER A 342 5.05 -19.36 15.09
CA SER A 342 6.20 -20.11 15.61
C SER A 342 7.51 -19.92 14.83
N LYS A 343 7.46 -19.36 13.62
CA LYS A 343 8.62 -19.23 12.71
C LYS A 343 8.88 -17.75 12.39
N SER A 344 10.14 -17.42 12.09
CA SER A 344 10.52 -16.10 11.60
C SER A 344 10.09 -15.92 10.14
N LEU A 345 9.64 -14.71 9.79
CA LEU A 345 9.31 -14.34 8.42
C LEU A 345 10.58 -13.90 7.67
N SER A 346 10.55 -14.03 6.34
CA SER A 346 11.54 -13.42 5.46
C SER A 346 10.93 -12.23 4.74
N PHE A 347 11.69 -11.15 4.64
CA PHE A 347 11.33 -9.93 3.93
C PHE A 347 12.26 -9.77 2.73
N ASN A 348 11.68 -9.77 1.55
CA ASN A 348 12.41 -9.87 0.28
C ASN A 348 12.12 -8.68 -0.65
N GLU A 349 11.36 -7.70 -0.17
CA GLU A 349 11.06 -6.47 -0.88
C GLU A 349 12.33 -5.66 -1.14
N ASP A 350 12.44 -5.11 -2.35
CA ASP A 350 13.46 -4.11 -2.63
C ASP A 350 12.98 -2.71 -2.20
N LEU A 351 13.07 -2.45 -0.89
CA LEU A 351 12.66 -1.18 -0.29
C LEU A 351 13.50 0.01 -0.78
N SER A 352 14.67 -0.23 -1.39
CA SER A 352 15.51 0.84 -1.95
C SER A 352 14.87 1.54 -3.16
N LEU A 353 13.90 0.88 -3.81
CA LEU A 353 13.16 1.42 -4.95
C LEU A 353 11.95 2.26 -4.53
N ARG A 354 11.56 2.23 -3.25
CA ARG A 354 10.42 3.00 -2.75
C ARG A 354 10.79 4.47 -2.59
N PRO A 355 9.84 5.39 -2.85
CA PRO A 355 10.08 6.80 -2.59
C PRO A 355 10.14 7.06 -1.08
N TRP A 356 10.86 8.11 -0.70
CA TRP A 356 11.09 8.45 0.71
C TRP A 356 9.81 8.66 1.52
N TRP A 357 8.70 9.04 0.88
CA TRP A 357 7.42 9.26 1.57
C TRP A 357 6.64 7.97 1.88
N THR A 358 6.98 6.84 1.25
CA THR A 358 6.41 5.52 1.54
C THR A 358 7.51 4.47 1.63
N PRO A 359 8.44 4.59 2.60
CA PRO A 359 9.66 3.79 2.64
C PRO A 359 9.40 2.29 2.89
N THR A 360 8.27 1.95 3.52
CA THR A 360 7.79 0.57 3.68
C THR A 360 6.31 0.48 3.32
N SER A 361 5.78 -0.73 3.18
CA SER A 361 4.36 -0.96 2.88
C SER A 361 3.43 -0.43 3.98
N GLU A 362 3.93 -0.38 5.21
CA GLU A 362 3.16 -0.01 6.41
C GLU A 362 3.24 1.48 6.74
N LYS A 363 4.16 2.23 6.11
CA LYS A 363 4.45 3.63 6.45
C LYS A 363 4.21 4.56 5.28
N ASN A 364 3.41 5.61 5.50
CA ASN A 364 3.19 6.70 4.54
C ASN A 364 3.25 8.05 5.26
N TYR A 365 4.33 8.82 5.04
CA TYR A 365 4.55 10.10 5.69
C TYR A 365 3.55 11.18 5.26
N LEU A 366 2.96 11.06 4.07
CA LEU A 366 2.01 12.05 3.54
C LEU A 366 0.66 12.03 4.27
N LEU A 367 0.37 10.99 5.06
CA LEU A 367 -0.85 10.90 5.86
C LEU A 367 -0.75 11.63 7.21
N GLY A 368 0.47 11.88 7.69
CA GLY A 368 0.74 12.57 8.95
C GLY A 368 1.10 14.05 8.75
N PRO A 369 1.16 14.85 9.83
CA PRO A 369 1.66 16.20 9.76
C PRO A 369 3.13 16.23 9.32
N PHE A 370 3.62 17.40 8.87
CA PHE A 370 5.03 17.57 8.57
C PHE A 370 5.86 17.54 9.85
N GLU A 371 6.75 16.54 9.98
CA GLU A 371 7.53 16.29 11.21
C GLU A 371 9.05 16.61 11.09
N GLY A 372 9.52 17.14 9.96
CA GLY A 372 10.92 17.56 9.78
C GLY A 372 11.96 16.42 9.66
N ILE A 373 13.25 16.77 9.67
CA ILE A 373 14.41 15.93 9.28
C ILE A 373 14.66 14.72 10.20
N ALA A 374 14.13 14.73 11.43
CA ALA A 374 14.43 13.71 12.44
C ALA A 374 13.79 12.33 12.16
N TYR A 375 12.97 12.18 11.11
CA TYR A 375 12.04 11.06 10.98
C TYR A 375 12.21 10.18 9.72
N CYS A 376 13.39 10.15 9.10
CA CYS A 376 13.72 9.09 8.13
C CYS A 376 14.57 8.02 8.84
N PRO A 377 13.98 7.08 9.60
CA PRO A 377 14.74 6.04 10.27
C PRO A 377 15.43 5.19 9.20
N LYS A 378 16.76 5.33 9.12
CA LYS A 378 17.65 4.28 8.58
C LYS A 378 17.92 3.20 9.62
N GLU A 379 17.26 3.28 10.78
CA GLU A 379 17.34 2.27 11.83
C GLU A 379 16.37 1.13 11.52
N ASP A 380 16.93 -0.07 11.36
CA ASP A 380 16.22 -1.32 11.15
C ASP A 380 15.28 -1.62 12.33
N LEU A 381 14.04 -1.14 12.24
CA LEU A 381 12.90 -1.63 13.04
C LEU A 381 12.39 -2.99 12.51
N ALA A 382 13.28 -3.82 11.96
CA ALA A 382 12.95 -5.08 11.31
C ALA A 382 12.13 -6.00 12.23
N LYS A 383 12.41 -5.99 13.54
CA LYS A 383 11.65 -6.77 14.54
C LYS A 383 10.24 -6.25 14.78
N GLU A 384 10.07 -4.94 14.86
CA GLU A 384 8.74 -4.33 15.04
C GLU A 384 7.89 -4.54 13.78
N ARG A 385 8.49 -4.33 12.61
CA ARG A 385 7.87 -4.63 11.32
C ARG A 385 7.45 -6.09 11.22
N GLU A 386 8.33 -7.02 11.59
CA GLU A 386 8.02 -8.45 11.57
C GLU A 386 6.84 -8.79 12.48
N GLU A 387 6.79 -8.22 13.68
CA GLU A 387 5.69 -8.44 14.62
C GLU A 387 4.35 -7.89 14.09
N ILE A 388 4.35 -6.70 13.48
CA ILE A 388 3.17 -6.10 12.86
C ILE A 388 2.67 -6.98 11.72
N VAL A 389 3.54 -7.33 10.77
CA VAL A 389 3.17 -8.11 9.59
C VAL A 389 2.70 -9.51 9.99
N ARG A 390 3.41 -10.17 10.92
CA ARG A 390 3.01 -11.48 11.46
C ARG A 390 1.60 -11.44 12.04
N ARG A 391 1.30 -10.45 12.89
CA ARG A 391 -0.01 -10.29 13.51
C ARG A 391 -1.11 -10.10 12.46
N VAL A 392 -0.87 -9.30 11.42
CA VAL A 392 -1.83 -9.08 10.34
C VAL A 392 -2.12 -10.38 9.59
N ILE A 393 -1.08 -11.12 9.19
CA ILE A 393 -1.26 -12.39 8.45
C ILE A 393 -1.95 -13.43 9.34
N GLU A 394 -1.55 -13.58 10.61
CA GLU A 394 -2.19 -14.50 11.53
C GLU A 394 -3.68 -14.17 11.70
N LYS A 395 -4.02 -12.90 11.93
CA LYS A 395 -5.40 -12.44 12.10
C LYS A 395 -6.24 -12.74 10.85
N LYS A 396 -5.75 -12.38 9.66
CA LYS A 396 -6.41 -12.62 8.38
C LYS A 396 -6.55 -14.12 8.08
N SER A 397 -5.57 -14.94 8.45
CA SER A 397 -5.64 -16.40 8.26
C SER A 397 -6.77 -17.06 9.06
N LEU A 398 -7.22 -16.48 10.17
CA LEU A 398 -8.34 -17.04 10.94
C LEU A 398 -9.71 -16.81 10.27
N LEU A 399 -9.83 -15.85 9.35
CA LEU A 399 -11.12 -15.44 8.79
C LEU A 399 -11.89 -16.60 8.10
N PRO A 400 -11.30 -17.42 7.21
CA PRO A 400 -12.04 -18.52 6.58
C PRO A 400 -12.66 -19.48 7.60
N ARG A 401 -11.95 -19.80 8.70
CA ARG A 401 -12.46 -20.68 9.75
C ARG A 401 -13.52 -20.01 10.61
N LEU A 402 -13.31 -18.74 10.97
CA LEU A 402 -14.29 -17.95 11.73
C LEU A 402 -15.61 -17.78 10.97
N ILE A 403 -15.56 -17.52 9.66
CA ILE A 403 -16.75 -17.43 8.80
C ILE A 403 -17.49 -18.77 8.77
N TYR A 404 -16.78 -19.88 8.53
CA TYR A 404 -17.38 -21.22 8.53
C TYR A 404 -18.08 -21.54 9.86
N LEU A 405 -17.38 -21.39 10.99
CA LEU A 405 -17.94 -21.66 12.31
C LEU A 405 -19.13 -20.76 12.60
N SER A 406 -19.09 -19.49 12.18
CA SER A 406 -20.19 -18.54 12.35
C SER A 406 -21.44 -18.95 11.57
N ILE A 407 -21.30 -19.42 10.33
CA ILE A 407 -22.41 -19.95 9.52
C ILE A 407 -23.04 -21.16 10.21
N GLN A 408 -22.21 -22.08 10.71
CA GLN A 408 -22.69 -23.29 11.40
C GLN A 408 -23.38 -22.97 12.74
N SER A 409 -22.82 -22.07 13.54
CA SER A 409 -23.43 -21.57 14.77
C SER A 409 -24.78 -20.92 14.52
N ALA A 410 -24.88 -20.06 13.50
CA ALA A 410 -26.13 -19.43 13.09
C ALA A 410 -27.19 -20.44 12.60
N SER A 411 -26.77 -21.52 11.96
CA SER A 411 -27.67 -22.59 11.50
C SER A 411 -28.19 -23.48 12.64
N ALA A 412 -27.47 -23.58 13.76
CA ALA A 412 -27.84 -24.46 14.87
C ALA A 412 -29.02 -23.93 15.71
N LEU A 413 -29.33 -22.64 15.59
CA LEU A 413 -30.30 -21.89 16.41
C LEU A 413 -31.73 -22.49 16.45
N ASN A 414 -32.15 -23.27 15.44
CA ASN A 414 -33.46 -23.95 15.43
C ASN A 414 -33.43 -25.46 15.71
N LYS A 415 -32.25 -26.10 15.74
CA LYS A 415 -32.12 -27.52 16.09
C LYS A 415 -32.34 -27.76 17.59
N ASP A 416 -32.06 -26.76 18.41
CA ASP A 416 -32.13 -26.84 19.87
C ASP A 416 -33.59 -26.83 20.42
N ASN A 417 -34.57 -26.47 19.59
CA ASN A 417 -35.98 -26.36 20.01
C ASN A 417 -36.85 -27.60 19.72
N ILE A 418 -36.30 -28.66 19.10
CA ILE A 418 -37.10 -29.80 18.58
C ILE A 418 -36.93 -31.10 19.41
N GLU A 419 -35.86 -31.28 20.19
CA GLU A 419 -35.62 -32.52 20.94
C GLU A 419 -35.66 -32.32 22.46
N MET A 420 -36.87 -32.37 23.04
CA MET A 420 -37.04 -32.45 24.51
C MET A 420 -36.68 -33.83 25.11
N ASN A 421 -36.00 -34.70 24.36
CA ASN A 421 -35.54 -36.01 24.85
C ASN A 421 -34.05 -36.22 24.52
N GLY A 422 -33.17 -35.79 25.42
CA GLY A 422 -31.89 -36.46 25.70
C GLY A 422 -30.80 -36.43 24.62
N SER A 423 -30.86 -35.56 23.62
CA SER A 423 -29.76 -35.31 22.69
C SER A 423 -29.51 -33.80 22.64
N SER A 424 -28.41 -33.37 23.26
CA SER A 424 -28.04 -31.97 23.38
C SER A 424 -27.70 -31.39 22.00
N SER A 425 -28.51 -30.41 21.60
CA SER A 425 -28.17 -29.07 21.10
C SER A 425 -26.81 -28.87 20.42
N SER A 426 -26.77 -28.18 19.28
CA SER A 426 -25.59 -27.66 18.55
C SER A 426 -24.24 -28.38 18.82
N ASP A 427 -23.58 -29.00 17.82
CA ASP A 427 -22.32 -29.73 18.05
C ASP A 427 -21.39 -28.95 19.02
N PRO A 428 -21.26 -29.38 20.29
CA PRO A 428 -20.70 -28.55 21.36
C PRO A 428 -19.22 -28.25 21.11
N ASN A 429 -18.62 -28.94 20.15
CA ASN A 429 -17.30 -28.70 19.65
C ASN A 429 -17.20 -27.39 18.83
N ILE A 430 -18.22 -27.06 18.00
CA ILE A 430 -18.23 -25.88 17.13
C ILE A 430 -18.27 -24.58 17.94
N SER A 431 -19.18 -24.47 18.90
CA SER A 431 -19.31 -23.27 19.75
C SER A 431 -18.06 -23.05 20.62
N LYS A 432 -17.46 -24.13 21.14
CA LYS A 432 -16.20 -24.08 21.90
C LYS A 432 -15.02 -23.66 21.03
N GLU A 433 -14.92 -24.20 19.82
CA GLU A 433 -13.88 -23.82 18.87
C GLU A 433 -14.00 -22.35 18.46
N LEU A 434 -15.21 -21.88 18.15
CA LEU A 434 -15.45 -20.48 17.81
C LEU A 434 -15.06 -19.54 18.96
N LYS A 435 -15.44 -19.87 20.20
CA LYS A 435 -15.02 -19.11 21.39
C LYS A 435 -13.50 -19.06 21.53
N TYR A 436 -12.83 -20.20 21.39
CA TYR A 436 -11.37 -20.27 21.47
C TYR A 436 -10.68 -19.40 20.41
N LEU A 437 -11.18 -19.42 19.17
CA LEU A 437 -10.64 -18.58 18.10
C LEU A 437 -10.95 -17.09 18.33
N LEU A 438 -12.11 -16.74 18.89
CA LEU A 438 -12.43 -15.36 19.28
C LEU A 438 -11.53 -14.85 20.41
N GLU A 439 -11.23 -15.68 21.41
CA GLU A 439 -10.27 -15.33 22.48
C GLU A 439 -8.87 -15.09 21.91
N ARG A 440 -8.45 -15.90 20.93
CA ARG A 440 -7.19 -15.70 20.21
C ARG A 440 -7.22 -14.40 19.38
N TYR A 441 -8.31 -14.14 18.68
CA TYR A 441 -8.49 -12.94 17.87
C TYR A 441 -8.46 -11.66 18.74
N ALA A 442 -9.13 -11.67 19.90
CA ALA A 442 -9.10 -10.56 20.86
C ALA A 442 -7.67 -10.26 21.35
N LYS A 443 -6.87 -11.30 21.64
CA LYS A 443 -5.45 -11.14 22.00
C LYS A 443 -4.65 -10.45 20.89
N MET A 444 -4.94 -10.77 19.62
CA MET A 444 -4.30 -10.11 18.47
C MET A 444 -4.72 -8.64 18.33
N LEU A 445 -5.91 -8.27 18.81
CA LEU A 445 -6.34 -6.87 18.96
C LEU A 445 -5.72 -6.17 20.18
N GLY A 446 -4.84 -6.85 20.93
CA GLY A 446 -4.20 -6.32 22.13
C GLY A 446 -5.11 -6.26 23.37
N SER A 447 -6.22 -7.01 23.38
CA SER A 447 -7.21 -7.01 24.47
C SER A 447 -7.45 -8.42 25.02
N THR A 448 -7.91 -8.54 26.27
CA THR A 448 -8.50 -9.81 26.72
C THR A 448 -9.90 -9.97 26.10
N PHE A 449 -10.46 -11.18 26.08
CA PHE A 449 -11.80 -11.40 25.53
C PHE A 449 -12.85 -10.53 26.24
N SER A 450 -12.81 -10.46 27.58
CA SER A 450 -13.74 -9.64 28.36
C SER A 450 -13.58 -8.15 28.08
N ASP A 451 -12.34 -7.66 27.99
CA ASP A 451 -12.07 -6.24 27.72
C ASP A 451 -12.49 -5.88 26.29
N ALA A 452 -12.27 -6.77 25.32
CA ALA A 452 -12.69 -6.57 23.93
C ALA A 452 -14.22 -6.46 23.81
N VAL A 453 -14.97 -7.30 24.52
CA VAL A 453 -16.44 -7.20 24.60
C VAL A 453 -16.87 -5.88 25.23
N ASP A 454 -16.25 -5.48 26.35
CA ASP A 454 -16.58 -4.22 27.03
C ASP A 454 -16.30 -2.98 26.15
N VAL A 455 -15.18 -2.98 25.43
CA VAL A 455 -14.84 -1.92 24.46
C VAL A 455 -15.91 -1.82 23.37
N LEU A 456 -16.34 -2.94 22.78
CA LEU A 456 -17.42 -2.94 21.78
C LEU A 456 -18.72 -2.35 22.32
N MET A 457 -19.13 -2.75 23.54
CA MET A 457 -20.35 -2.26 24.16
C MET A 457 -20.28 -0.77 24.45
N ARG A 458 -19.15 -0.26 24.95
CA ARG A 458 -18.93 1.17 25.16
C ARG A 458 -18.98 1.97 23.86
N VAL A 459 -18.30 1.50 22.81
CA VAL A 459 -18.27 2.20 21.52
C VAL A 459 -19.64 2.23 20.84
N SER A 460 -20.45 1.19 21.02
CA SER A 460 -21.80 1.12 20.46
C SER A 460 -22.80 2.10 21.12
N THR A 461 -22.59 2.41 22.41
CA THR A 461 -23.47 3.31 23.16
C THR A 461 -23.03 4.77 23.08
N ASP A 462 -21.75 5.02 22.86
CA ASP A 462 -21.17 6.36 22.87
C ASP A 462 -20.94 6.90 21.44
N GLN A 463 -21.86 7.76 20.97
CA GLN A 463 -21.90 8.34 19.61
C GLN A 463 -20.63 9.12 19.18
N LYS A 464 -19.64 9.32 20.07
CA LYS A 464 -18.45 10.15 19.85
C LYS A 464 -17.11 9.39 19.87
N SER A 465 -17.13 8.07 19.97
CA SER A 465 -15.92 7.27 20.27
C SER A 465 -15.22 6.64 19.06
N SER A 466 -15.38 7.16 17.84
CA SER A 466 -14.74 6.60 16.62
C SER A 466 -13.21 6.54 16.67
N GLN A 467 -12.57 7.27 17.59
CA GLN A 467 -11.13 7.16 17.88
C GLN A 467 -10.73 5.90 18.67
N ALA A 468 -11.67 5.17 19.28
CA ALA A 468 -11.36 4.04 20.18
C ALA A 468 -10.77 2.84 19.45
N PHE A 469 -11.14 2.59 18.19
CA PHE A 469 -10.61 1.47 17.39
C PHE A 469 -9.31 1.81 16.65
N GLY A 470 -8.91 3.07 16.60
CA GLY A 470 -7.70 3.50 15.89
C GLY A 470 -7.68 3.05 14.41
N SER A 471 -6.54 2.52 13.96
CA SER A 471 -6.35 1.97 12.60
C SER A 471 -6.95 0.58 12.39
N ASP A 472 -7.36 -0.12 13.46
CA ASP A 472 -7.85 -1.51 13.42
C ASP A 472 -9.39 -1.59 13.32
N THR A 473 -10.07 -0.53 12.87
CA THR A 473 -11.55 -0.45 12.82
C THR A 473 -12.19 -1.67 12.14
N VAL A 474 -11.66 -2.08 10.97
CA VAL A 474 -12.19 -3.23 10.21
C VAL A 474 -12.07 -4.52 11.02
N ASP A 475 -10.98 -4.70 11.75
CA ASP A 475 -10.71 -5.90 12.52
C ASP A 475 -11.54 -5.98 13.81
N TRP A 476 -11.81 -4.85 14.45
CA TRP A 476 -12.77 -4.76 15.54
C TRP A 476 -14.18 -5.12 15.09
N LEU A 477 -14.57 -4.71 13.88
CA LEU A 477 -15.85 -5.07 13.31
C LEU A 477 -15.92 -6.55 12.91
N HIS A 478 -14.84 -7.16 12.41
CA HIS A 478 -14.78 -8.63 12.28
C HIS A 478 -15.04 -9.33 13.60
N PHE A 479 -14.35 -8.89 14.66
CA PHE A 479 -14.55 -9.46 15.99
C PHE A 479 -15.99 -9.32 16.46
N ALA A 480 -16.62 -8.15 16.28
CA ALA A 480 -18.02 -7.92 16.63
C ALA A 480 -18.99 -8.85 15.87
N VAL A 481 -18.77 -9.04 14.56
CA VAL A 481 -19.60 -9.90 13.71
C VAL A 481 -19.51 -11.37 14.13
N PHE A 482 -18.29 -11.88 14.37
CA PHE A 482 -18.10 -13.26 14.80
C PHE A 482 -18.54 -13.50 16.26
N LEU A 483 -18.40 -12.49 17.12
CA LEU A 483 -18.93 -12.50 18.48
C LEU A 483 -20.46 -12.59 18.45
N ASN A 484 -21.13 -11.88 17.55
CA ASN A 484 -22.58 -12.00 17.35
C ASN A 484 -22.97 -13.44 16.96
N ALA A 485 -22.27 -14.03 16.00
CA ALA A 485 -22.53 -15.41 15.59
C ALA A 485 -22.34 -16.43 16.73
N TRP A 486 -21.32 -16.25 17.57
CA TRP A 486 -21.11 -17.10 18.74
C TRP A 486 -22.27 -16.98 19.74
N ASN A 487 -22.70 -15.75 20.04
CA ASN A 487 -23.80 -15.47 20.97
C ASN A 487 -25.13 -16.06 20.57
N LEU A 488 -25.41 -16.12 19.27
CA LEU A 488 -26.60 -16.76 18.73
C LEU A 488 -26.68 -18.25 19.08
N SER A 489 -25.53 -18.90 19.30
CA SER A 489 -25.46 -20.34 19.62
C SER A 489 -25.22 -20.67 21.09
N SER A 490 -24.53 -19.81 21.86
CA SER A 490 -24.06 -20.15 23.22
C SER A 490 -25.00 -19.71 24.35
N HIS A 491 -25.76 -18.63 24.16
CA HIS A 491 -26.55 -17.96 25.22
C HIS A 491 -25.76 -17.61 26.51
N GLU A 492 -24.42 -17.66 26.50
CA GLU A 492 -23.56 -17.51 27.68
C GLU A 492 -23.35 -16.05 28.15
N LEU A 493 -23.48 -15.06 27.27
CA LEU A 493 -23.29 -13.65 27.63
C LEU A 493 -24.55 -13.07 28.28
N SER A 494 -24.64 -13.09 29.61
CA SER A 494 -25.65 -12.35 30.38
C SER A 494 -25.20 -10.90 30.61
N LEU A 495 -25.82 -9.95 29.90
CA LEU A 495 -25.66 -8.52 30.16
C LEU A 495 -26.32 -8.12 31.50
N PRO A 496 -25.91 -7.00 32.13
CA PRO A 496 -26.35 -6.63 33.49
C PRO A 496 -27.85 -6.33 33.63
N ASP A 497 -28.55 -6.01 32.54
CA ASP A 497 -30.00 -5.83 32.54
C ASP A 497 -30.68 -7.10 32.02
N GLY A 498 -31.52 -7.72 32.87
CA GLY A 498 -32.11 -9.04 32.70
C GLY A 498 -33.14 -9.22 31.58
N ASN A 499 -32.96 -8.60 30.41
CA ASN A 499 -33.74 -8.83 29.20
C ASN A 499 -32.83 -9.34 28.04
N ASN A 500 -33.00 -10.61 27.67
CA ASN A 500 -32.71 -11.19 26.35
C ASN A 500 -31.29 -10.92 25.74
N SER A 501 -30.32 -11.75 26.12
CA SER A 501 -28.88 -11.66 25.79
C SER A 501 -28.50 -11.64 24.30
N GLY A 502 -29.23 -12.34 23.41
CA GLY A 502 -28.87 -12.43 21.99
C GLY A 502 -29.23 -11.20 21.14
N HIS A 503 -30.22 -10.42 21.57
CA HIS A 503 -30.79 -9.34 20.76
C HIS A 503 -29.97 -8.05 20.85
N SER A 504 -29.31 -7.82 21.99
CA SER A 504 -28.45 -6.64 22.17
C SER A 504 -27.28 -6.63 21.21
N ILE A 505 -26.74 -7.79 20.83
CA ILE A 505 -25.46 -7.87 20.10
C ILE A 505 -25.64 -7.73 18.59
N ILE A 506 -26.74 -8.23 18.00
CA ILE A 506 -27.10 -7.93 16.60
C ILE A 506 -27.22 -6.41 16.42
N HIS A 507 -27.96 -5.73 17.31
CA HIS A 507 -28.12 -4.29 17.25
C HIS A 507 -26.81 -3.53 17.48
N VAL A 508 -25.91 -4.04 18.32
CA VAL A 508 -24.55 -3.48 18.50
C VAL A 508 -23.77 -3.56 17.19
N VAL A 509 -23.75 -4.71 16.51
CA VAL A 509 -23.06 -4.86 15.22
C VAL A 509 -23.65 -3.92 14.17
N ASP A 510 -24.97 -3.85 14.05
CA ASP A 510 -25.63 -2.95 13.11
C ASP A 510 -25.28 -1.49 13.40
N THR A 511 -25.37 -1.07 14.66
CA THR A 511 -25.03 0.30 15.10
C THR A 511 -23.59 0.66 14.77
N LEU A 512 -22.65 -0.25 15.06
CA LEU A 512 -21.24 -0.05 14.76
C LEU A 512 -21.02 0.05 13.24
N LEU A 513 -21.59 -0.85 12.44
CA LEU A 513 -21.46 -0.80 10.98
C LEU A 513 -22.05 0.49 10.39
N ILE A 514 -23.26 0.88 10.80
CA ILE A 514 -23.92 2.13 10.37
C ILE A 514 -23.03 3.33 10.70
N ASN A 515 -22.61 3.47 11.95
CA ASN A 515 -21.87 4.63 12.42
C ASN A 515 -20.55 4.80 11.66
N HIS A 516 -19.78 3.72 11.51
CA HIS A 516 -18.48 3.79 10.83
C HIS A 516 -18.63 3.98 9.31
N VAL A 517 -19.61 3.34 8.67
CA VAL A 517 -19.87 3.55 7.23
C VAL A 517 -20.31 4.99 6.97
N SER A 518 -21.30 5.50 7.72
CA SER A 518 -21.78 6.88 7.55
C SER A 518 -20.72 7.92 7.92
N GLU A 519 -19.85 7.67 8.91
CA GLU A 519 -18.69 8.52 9.20
C GLU A 519 -17.72 8.56 8.02
N LYS A 520 -17.37 7.40 7.45
CA LYS A 520 -16.48 7.34 6.28
C LYS A 520 -17.10 7.97 5.05
N ILE A 521 -18.41 7.87 4.82
CA ILE A 521 -19.11 8.61 3.74
C ILE A 521 -19.00 10.12 3.94
N LYS A 522 -19.13 10.62 5.18
CA LYS A 522 -19.05 12.06 5.49
C LYS A 522 -17.66 12.66 5.28
N ILE A 523 -16.62 11.88 5.60
CA ILE A 523 -15.22 12.32 5.51
C ILE A 523 -14.64 12.08 4.12
N SER A 524 -15.07 11.01 3.44
CA SER A 524 -14.65 10.69 2.08
C SER A 524 -15.27 11.68 1.10
N ASP A 525 -14.49 12.68 0.68
CA ASP A 525 -14.79 13.50 -0.48
C ASP A 525 -13.91 13.05 -1.66
N PRO A 526 -14.45 12.30 -2.64
CA PRO A 526 -13.72 11.86 -3.83
C PRO A 526 -13.17 13.03 -4.66
N LEU A 527 -13.69 14.25 -4.49
CA LEU A 527 -13.18 15.44 -5.15
C LEU A 527 -11.92 15.99 -4.47
N LYS A 528 -11.65 15.64 -3.21
CA LYS A 528 -10.52 16.20 -2.46
C LYS A 528 -9.22 15.44 -2.63
N PHE A 529 -9.21 14.24 -3.23
CA PHE A 529 -7.99 13.47 -3.55
C PHE A 529 -6.97 13.25 -2.40
N THR A 530 -7.30 13.65 -1.17
CA THR A 530 -6.40 13.67 0.00
C THR A 530 -6.69 12.53 0.99
N GLY A 531 -7.44 11.48 0.60
CA GLY A 531 -8.05 10.53 1.54
C GLY A 531 -8.20 9.09 1.05
N GLY A 532 -7.30 8.58 0.21
CA GLY A 532 -7.38 7.20 -0.31
C GLY A 532 -7.54 6.11 0.76
N GLN A 533 -7.07 6.35 1.99
CA GLN A 533 -7.24 5.45 3.13
C GLN A 533 -8.69 5.36 3.64
N ASP A 534 -9.43 6.47 3.68
CA ASP A 534 -10.81 6.47 4.14
C ASP A 534 -11.73 5.75 3.15
N PHE A 535 -11.48 5.94 1.84
CA PHE A 535 -12.16 5.20 0.79
C PHE A 535 -11.85 3.70 0.86
N SER A 536 -10.58 3.33 1.02
CA SER A 536 -10.16 1.92 1.16
C SER A 536 -10.80 1.27 2.40
N THR A 537 -10.87 2.00 3.52
CA THR A 537 -11.56 1.54 4.72
C THR A 537 -13.04 1.33 4.47
N LEU A 538 -13.72 2.27 3.78
CA LEU A 538 -15.13 2.12 3.41
C LEU A 538 -15.37 0.88 2.53
N VAL A 539 -14.49 0.63 1.56
CA VAL A 539 -14.53 -0.58 0.72
C VAL A 539 -14.41 -1.83 1.59
N LEU A 540 -13.42 -1.88 2.49
CA LEU A 540 -13.23 -3.02 3.39
C LEU A 540 -14.44 -3.24 4.31
N LEU A 541 -15.01 -2.19 4.91
CA LEU A 541 -16.19 -2.28 5.77
C LEU A 541 -17.38 -2.96 5.06
N VAL A 542 -17.62 -2.60 3.80
CA VAL A 542 -18.72 -3.17 3.00
C VAL A 542 -18.41 -4.57 2.48
N THR A 543 -17.15 -4.84 2.13
CA THR A 543 -16.73 -6.09 1.48
C THR A 543 -16.35 -7.21 2.43
N GLU A 544 -16.01 -6.88 3.68
CA GLU A 544 -15.64 -7.85 4.72
C GLU A 544 -16.71 -7.90 5.84
N PRO A 545 -16.68 -7.09 6.93
CA PRO A 545 -17.56 -7.32 8.08
C PRO A 545 -19.05 -7.23 7.74
N LEU A 546 -19.48 -6.29 6.90
CA LEU A 546 -20.87 -6.22 6.45
C LEU A 546 -21.26 -7.46 5.63
N ALA A 547 -20.37 -7.95 4.78
CA ALA A 547 -20.59 -9.14 3.97
C ALA A 547 -20.69 -10.40 4.85
N TRP A 548 -19.80 -10.57 5.83
CA TRP A 548 -19.84 -11.67 6.80
C TRP A 548 -21.12 -11.64 7.63
N HIS A 549 -21.53 -10.46 8.11
CA HIS A 549 -22.78 -10.29 8.86
C HIS A 549 -24.01 -10.63 8.00
N SER A 550 -24.03 -10.18 6.74
CA SER A 550 -25.08 -10.54 5.77
C SER A 550 -25.19 -12.06 5.58
N ILE A 551 -24.07 -12.77 5.46
CA ILE A 551 -24.06 -14.24 5.35
C ILE A 551 -24.57 -14.91 6.64
N ILE A 552 -24.20 -14.40 7.82
CA ILE A 552 -24.73 -14.90 9.10
C ILE A 552 -26.25 -14.73 9.15
N LEU A 553 -26.78 -13.57 8.75
CA LEU A 553 -28.23 -13.32 8.67
C LEU A 553 -28.92 -14.27 7.68
N GLN A 554 -28.33 -14.51 6.50
CA GLN A 554 -28.83 -15.50 5.54
C GLN A 554 -28.90 -16.90 6.17
N SER A 555 -27.88 -17.30 6.95
CA SER A 555 -27.87 -18.59 7.65
C SER A 555 -29.01 -18.70 8.68
N CYS A 556 -29.23 -17.65 9.49
CA CYS A 556 -30.31 -17.59 10.47
C CYS A 556 -31.71 -17.66 9.82
N VAL A 557 -31.90 -16.94 8.70
CA VAL A 557 -33.18 -16.95 7.98
C VAL A 557 -33.41 -18.32 7.34
N ARG A 558 -32.39 -18.90 6.71
CA ARG A 558 -32.45 -20.24 6.10
C ARG A 558 -32.79 -21.33 7.12
N SER A 559 -32.22 -21.27 8.32
CA SER A 559 -32.51 -22.23 9.39
C SER A 559 -33.91 -22.07 10.00
N SER A 560 -34.55 -20.90 9.82
CA SER A 560 -35.90 -20.61 10.32
C SER A 560 -37.02 -21.13 9.44
N PHE A 561 -36.73 -21.50 8.18
CA PHE A 561 -37.73 -22.09 7.29
C PHE A 561 -38.05 -23.54 7.71
N PRO A 562 -39.32 -23.92 7.91
CA PRO A 562 -39.68 -25.28 8.28
C PRO A 562 -39.41 -26.24 7.12
N SER A 563 -38.52 -27.21 7.34
CA SER A 563 -38.30 -28.32 6.39
C SER A 563 -39.46 -29.32 6.46
N GLY A 564 -40.52 -29.04 5.70
CA GLY A 564 -41.61 -29.98 5.41
C GLY A 564 -42.79 -30.01 6.39
N LYS A 565 -43.94 -30.47 5.88
CA LYS A 565 -45.27 -30.49 6.51
C LYS A 565 -45.25 -31.05 7.95
N LYS A 566 -45.26 -30.19 8.97
CA LYS A 566 -45.61 -30.61 10.35
C LYS A 566 -46.54 -29.61 11.06
N LYS A 567 -47.52 -30.19 11.77
CA LYS A 567 -48.64 -29.53 12.46
C LYS A 567 -48.17 -28.55 13.54
N LYS A 568 -48.70 -27.32 13.51
CA LYS A 568 -48.64 -26.32 14.59
C LYS A 568 -49.12 -26.90 15.92
N LYS A 569 -48.28 -26.84 16.96
CA LYS A 569 -48.70 -26.85 18.37
C LYS A 569 -48.22 -25.55 18.98
N GLY A 570 -49.17 -24.67 19.33
CA GLY A 570 -48.92 -23.36 19.94
C GLY A 570 -48.47 -23.48 21.39
N GLY A 571 -47.47 -22.67 21.75
CA GLY A 571 -46.87 -22.55 23.09
C GLY A 571 -45.82 -21.43 23.10
N ALA A 572 -45.25 -21.13 24.28
CA ALA A 572 -44.31 -20.02 24.55
C ALA A 572 -43.08 -19.91 23.59
N THR A 573 -42.81 -20.98 22.84
CA THR A 573 -41.84 -21.06 21.73
C THR A 573 -42.19 -20.15 20.52
N GLU A 574 -43.45 -19.75 20.33
CA GLU A 574 -43.84 -18.79 19.26
C GLU A 574 -43.40 -17.33 19.58
N HIS A 575 -43.19 -16.98 20.85
CA HIS A 575 -42.80 -15.62 21.25
C HIS A 575 -41.29 -15.34 21.06
N HIS A 576 -40.41 -16.29 21.37
CA HIS A 576 -38.96 -16.12 21.13
C HIS A 576 -38.59 -16.18 19.64
N SER A 577 -39.26 -17.05 18.87
CA SER A 577 -39.06 -17.15 17.41
C SER A 577 -39.55 -15.89 16.69
N SER A 578 -40.67 -15.30 17.10
CA SER A 578 -41.16 -14.03 16.53
C SER A 578 -40.29 -12.82 16.88
N GLN A 579 -39.70 -12.76 18.09
CA GLN A 579 -38.77 -11.69 18.48
C GLN A 579 -37.44 -11.75 17.72
N LEU A 580 -36.89 -12.94 17.47
CA LEU A 580 -35.67 -13.09 16.68
C LEU A 580 -35.92 -12.77 15.20
N LEU A 581 -37.03 -13.22 14.63
CA LEU A 581 -37.43 -12.85 13.25
C LEU A 581 -37.56 -11.33 13.08
N ASN A 582 -38.07 -10.61 14.10
CA ASN A 582 -38.11 -9.16 14.09
C ASN A 582 -36.70 -8.54 14.12
N ALA A 583 -35.82 -9.02 15.00
CA ALA A 583 -34.43 -8.54 15.06
C ALA A 583 -33.67 -8.80 13.74
N LEU A 584 -33.86 -9.97 13.11
CA LEU A 584 -33.29 -10.30 11.79
C LEU A 584 -33.85 -9.39 10.69
N ARG A 585 -35.15 -9.08 10.74
CA ARG A 585 -35.80 -8.15 9.82
C ARG A 585 -35.22 -6.75 9.95
N ASP A 586 -35.10 -6.24 11.17
CA ASP A 586 -34.58 -4.91 11.48
C ASP A 586 -33.10 -4.79 11.10
N SER A 587 -32.29 -5.81 11.38
CA SER A 587 -30.88 -5.88 10.99
C SER A 587 -30.73 -5.92 9.46
N THR A 588 -31.49 -6.78 8.77
CA THR A 588 -31.50 -6.81 7.29
C THR A 588 -31.95 -5.48 6.70
N HIS A 589 -32.89 -4.79 7.35
CA HIS A 589 -33.31 -3.44 6.95
C HIS A 589 -32.19 -2.43 7.09
N SER A 590 -31.55 -2.41 8.25
CA SER A 590 -30.44 -1.52 8.58
C SER A 590 -29.27 -1.69 7.60
N LEU A 591 -28.85 -2.93 7.33
CA LEU A 591 -27.77 -3.19 6.37
C LEU A 591 -28.13 -2.75 4.95
N TYR A 592 -29.36 -3.01 4.51
CA TYR A 592 -29.81 -2.57 3.20
C TYR A 592 -29.74 -1.05 3.08
N ASP A 593 -30.24 -0.33 4.09
CA ASP A 593 -30.28 1.14 4.07
C ASP A 593 -28.87 1.74 4.02
N VAL A 594 -27.92 1.17 4.79
CA VAL A 594 -26.51 1.57 4.78
C VAL A 594 -25.86 1.35 3.41
N VAL A 595 -26.04 0.17 2.80
CA VAL A 595 -25.46 -0.11 1.47
C VAL A 595 -26.14 0.75 0.40
N GLU A 596 -27.44 1.05 0.54
CA GLU A 596 -28.15 1.98 -0.34
C GLU A 596 -27.63 3.42 -0.19
N GLU A 597 -27.29 3.86 1.03
CA GLU A 597 -26.63 5.15 1.29
C GLU A 597 -25.29 5.23 0.56
N VAL A 598 -24.43 4.21 0.69
CA VAL A 598 -23.15 4.11 -0.05
C VAL A 598 -23.41 4.15 -1.56
N THR A 599 -24.40 3.41 -2.05
CA THR A 599 -24.77 3.37 -3.48
C THR A 599 -25.20 4.75 -4.00
N LYS A 600 -26.01 5.49 -3.23
CA LYS A 600 -26.44 6.86 -3.57
C LYS A 600 -25.26 7.81 -3.60
N TRP A 601 -24.36 7.72 -2.61
CA TRP A 601 -23.13 8.51 -2.55
C TRP A 601 -22.23 8.22 -3.76
N LEU A 602 -21.99 6.95 -4.10
CA LEU A 602 -21.20 6.56 -5.27
C LEU A 602 -21.80 7.09 -6.59
N ARG A 603 -23.10 6.93 -6.80
CA ARG A 603 -23.78 7.44 -8.01
C ARG A 603 -23.66 8.96 -8.13
N LYS A 604 -23.76 9.69 -7.02
CA LYS A 604 -23.59 11.15 -7.02
C LYS A 604 -22.20 11.53 -7.53
N HIS A 605 -21.15 10.85 -7.08
CA HIS A 605 -19.78 11.13 -7.50
C HIS A 605 -19.48 10.67 -8.92
N ILE A 606 -19.94 9.49 -9.33
CA ILE A 606 -19.77 8.99 -10.71
C ILE A 606 -20.50 9.90 -11.74
N ASN A 607 -21.66 10.44 -11.36
CA ASN A 607 -22.42 11.36 -12.23
C ASN A 607 -21.85 12.79 -12.24
N THR A 608 -20.81 13.08 -11.46
CA THR A 608 -20.14 14.38 -11.53
C THR A 608 -19.42 14.49 -12.88
N PRO A 609 -19.61 15.58 -13.65
CA PRO A 609 -19.00 15.70 -14.97
C PRO A 609 -17.48 15.56 -14.89
N GLU A 610 -16.89 14.75 -15.77
CA GLU A 610 -15.43 14.57 -15.85
C GLU A 610 -14.68 15.90 -15.97
N GLU A 611 -15.25 16.84 -16.73
CA GLU A 611 -14.69 18.20 -16.91
C GLU A 611 -14.56 18.98 -15.61
N SER A 612 -15.41 18.73 -14.60
CA SER A 612 -15.27 19.38 -13.29
C SER A 612 -14.02 18.91 -12.54
N HIS A 613 -13.69 17.62 -12.64
CA HIS A 613 -12.47 17.07 -12.06
C HIS A 613 -11.23 17.56 -12.80
N VAL A 614 -11.31 17.63 -14.14
CA VAL A 614 -10.24 18.18 -14.98
C VAL A 614 -9.99 19.64 -14.64
N GLU A 615 -11.03 20.45 -14.52
CA GLU A 615 -10.94 21.86 -14.16
C GLU A 615 -10.34 22.04 -12.76
N MET A 616 -10.72 21.22 -11.78
CA MET A 616 -10.15 21.25 -10.44
C MET A 616 -8.64 20.94 -10.46
N LEU A 617 -8.23 19.87 -11.14
CA LEU A 617 -6.82 19.49 -11.24
C LEU A 617 -5.99 20.57 -11.95
N VAL A 618 -6.47 21.09 -13.08
CA VAL A 618 -5.76 22.11 -13.86
C VAL A 618 -5.75 23.46 -13.14
N SER A 619 -6.83 23.85 -12.46
CA SER A 619 -6.87 25.11 -11.69
C SER A 619 -5.94 25.07 -10.48
N SER A 620 -5.72 23.89 -9.87
CA SER A 620 -4.79 23.74 -8.74
C SER A 620 -3.32 24.06 -9.08
N ILE A 621 -2.96 24.03 -10.37
CA ILE A 621 -1.60 24.30 -10.87
C ILE A 621 -1.51 25.58 -11.70
N ARG A 622 -2.62 26.32 -11.89
CA ARG A 622 -2.61 27.61 -12.58
C ARG A 622 -2.25 28.73 -11.60
N ARG A 623 -1.13 29.41 -11.85
CA ARG A 623 -0.79 30.64 -11.13
C ARG A 623 -1.71 31.78 -11.54
N ASN A 624 -2.51 32.27 -10.60
CA ASN A 624 -3.18 33.57 -10.72
C ASN A 624 -2.15 34.66 -10.39
N GLY A 625 -1.90 35.58 -11.33
CA GLY A 625 -0.74 36.48 -11.38
C GLY A 625 -0.58 37.53 -10.27
N GLU A 626 -1.10 37.32 -9.06
CA GLU A 626 -1.08 38.30 -7.96
C GLU A 626 -0.16 37.91 -6.78
N HIS A 627 0.27 36.64 -6.68
CA HIS A 627 1.24 36.20 -5.66
C HIS A 627 2.39 35.39 -6.30
N ALA A 628 3.63 35.81 -6.04
CA ALA A 628 4.84 35.26 -6.68
C ALA A 628 5.27 33.87 -6.17
N GLY A 629 4.52 33.25 -5.25
CA GLY A 629 4.81 31.94 -4.67
C GLY A 629 3.57 31.04 -4.68
N GLY A 630 3.78 29.73 -4.71
CA GLY A 630 2.71 28.74 -4.85
C GLY A 630 2.92 27.78 -6.04
N PRO A 631 2.11 26.71 -6.12
CA PRO A 631 2.17 25.74 -7.20
C PRO A 631 1.95 26.37 -8.56
N GLY A 632 2.48 25.73 -9.59
CA GLY A 632 2.37 26.11 -11.00
C GLY A 632 3.68 26.60 -11.63
N ALA A 633 4.75 26.78 -10.84
CA ALA A 633 6.04 27.21 -11.36
C ALA A 633 6.62 26.21 -12.36
N VAL A 634 6.58 24.92 -12.02
CA VAL A 634 7.09 23.84 -12.86
C VAL A 634 6.18 23.65 -14.06
N PHE A 635 4.86 23.73 -13.85
CA PHE A 635 3.90 23.68 -14.93
C PHE A 635 4.11 24.77 -15.99
N GLN A 636 4.40 26.01 -15.57
CA GLN A 636 4.74 27.11 -16.48
C GLN A 636 6.00 26.83 -17.30
N VAL A 637 7.02 26.19 -16.72
CA VAL A 637 8.22 25.79 -17.48
C VAL A 637 7.83 24.81 -18.59
N LEU A 638 7.01 23.80 -18.30
CA LEU A 638 6.55 22.84 -19.30
C LEU A 638 5.74 23.50 -20.41
N GLU A 639 4.80 24.40 -20.07
CA GLU A 639 3.99 25.14 -21.05
C GLU A 639 4.83 26.07 -21.94
N ASN A 640 5.88 26.68 -21.40
CA ASN A 640 6.72 27.63 -22.14
C ASN A 640 7.79 26.94 -23.01
N VAL A 641 8.31 25.79 -22.58
CA VAL A 641 9.39 25.09 -23.29
C VAL A 641 8.85 24.24 -24.45
N VAL A 642 7.73 23.54 -24.28
CA VAL A 642 7.17 22.66 -25.33
C VAL A 642 6.91 23.39 -26.67
N PRO A 643 6.48 24.66 -26.69
CA PRO A 643 6.34 25.45 -27.91
C PRO A 643 7.66 25.94 -28.51
N SER A 644 8.70 26.19 -27.70
CA SER A 644 9.92 26.91 -28.12
C SER A 644 11.01 26.02 -28.73
N LEU A 645 10.92 24.69 -28.55
CA LEU A 645 11.89 23.74 -29.08
C LEU A 645 11.62 23.37 -30.54
N ASP A 646 12.65 23.41 -31.38
CA ASP A 646 12.57 23.06 -32.81
C ASP A 646 12.90 21.59 -33.09
N ALA A 647 12.22 21.02 -34.10
CA ALA A 647 12.41 19.62 -34.49
C ALA A 647 13.84 19.28 -34.94
N SER A 648 14.59 20.26 -35.44
CA SER A 648 15.99 20.11 -35.82
C SER A 648 16.93 19.94 -34.62
N GLU A 649 16.58 20.52 -33.47
CA GLU A 649 17.43 20.54 -32.27
C GLU A 649 17.27 19.29 -31.41
N VAL A 650 16.03 18.86 -31.17
CA VAL A 650 15.74 17.69 -30.31
C VAL A 650 15.49 16.40 -31.10
N GLY A 651 15.38 16.48 -32.42
CA GLY A 651 15.06 15.35 -33.29
C GLY A 651 13.55 15.05 -33.36
N GLY A 652 13.13 14.47 -34.47
CA GLY A 652 11.70 14.28 -34.78
C GLY A 652 10.95 13.39 -33.79
N ARG A 653 11.62 12.43 -33.14
CA ARG A 653 11.04 11.55 -32.12
C ARG A 653 10.65 12.35 -30.87
N ILE A 654 11.61 13.04 -30.27
CA ILE A 654 11.41 13.85 -29.05
C ILE A 654 10.42 14.97 -29.35
N PHE A 655 10.57 15.66 -30.48
CA PHE A 655 9.66 16.73 -30.88
C PHE A 655 8.20 16.27 -30.96
N ARG A 656 7.93 15.11 -31.60
CA ARG A 656 6.57 14.56 -31.68
C ARG A 656 6.01 14.19 -30.30
N ALA A 657 6.84 13.64 -29.43
CA ALA A 657 6.45 13.33 -28.05
C ALA A 657 6.05 14.60 -27.29
N LEU A 658 6.87 15.65 -27.35
CA LEU A 658 6.60 16.94 -26.71
C LEU A 658 5.26 17.53 -27.19
N LYS A 659 4.98 17.51 -28.50
CA LYS A 659 3.70 18.02 -29.06
C LYS A 659 2.49 17.18 -28.69
N SER A 660 2.68 15.91 -28.30
CA SER A 660 1.58 15.02 -27.90
C SER A 660 1.21 15.12 -26.42
N TRP A 661 2.03 15.78 -25.60
CA TRP A 661 1.75 15.94 -24.18
C TRP A 661 0.76 17.08 -23.93
N SER A 662 -0.19 16.86 -23.04
CA SER A 662 -1.20 17.83 -22.62
C SER A 662 -1.58 17.59 -21.18
N ALA A 663 -1.53 18.62 -20.33
CA ALA A 663 -1.95 18.51 -18.95
C ALA A 663 -3.44 18.22 -18.79
N VAL A 664 -4.27 18.69 -19.73
CA VAL A 664 -5.70 18.37 -19.78
C VAL A 664 -5.90 16.87 -20.00
N ASP A 665 -5.09 16.25 -20.86
CA ASP A 665 -5.19 14.81 -21.11
C ASP A 665 -4.73 14.00 -19.91
N VAL A 666 -3.66 14.43 -19.21
CA VAL A 666 -3.24 13.81 -17.94
C VAL A 666 -4.34 13.94 -16.89
N ALA A 667 -4.92 15.13 -16.69
CA ALA A 667 -6.02 15.34 -15.77
C ALA A 667 -7.25 14.47 -16.13
N ARG A 668 -7.55 14.31 -17.42
CA ARG A 668 -8.63 13.44 -17.89
C ARG A 668 -8.35 11.97 -17.59
N LYS A 669 -7.11 11.49 -17.73
CA LYS A 669 -6.72 10.13 -17.30
C LYS A 669 -6.98 9.92 -15.80
N VAL A 670 -6.63 10.89 -14.97
CA VAL A 670 -6.85 10.84 -13.51
C VAL A 670 -8.35 10.80 -13.18
N ALA A 671 -9.14 11.68 -13.79
CA ALA A 671 -10.60 11.72 -13.61
C ALA A 671 -11.26 10.40 -14.03
N LYS A 672 -10.87 9.85 -15.18
CA LYS A 672 -11.36 8.56 -15.67
C LYS A 672 -10.98 7.42 -14.74
N GLY A 673 -9.71 7.34 -14.33
CA GLY A 673 -9.26 6.29 -13.42
C GLY A 673 -10.01 6.30 -12.09
N ASN A 674 -10.34 7.48 -11.56
CA ASN A 674 -11.14 7.62 -10.35
C ASN A 674 -12.57 7.08 -10.57
N SER A 675 -13.20 7.46 -11.69
CA SER A 675 -14.53 6.97 -12.07
C SER A 675 -14.56 5.44 -12.22
N ASP A 676 -13.50 4.85 -12.77
CA ASP A 676 -13.37 3.39 -12.94
C ASP A 676 -13.37 2.68 -11.58
N VAL A 677 -12.58 3.16 -10.60
CA VAL A 677 -12.53 2.58 -9.24
C VAL A 677 -13.88 2.71 -8.53
N LEU A 678 -14.52 3.89 -8.58
CA LEU A 678 -15.84 4.12 -7.99
C LEU A 678 -16.90 3.23 -8.64
N SER A 679 -16.83 3.03 -9.95
CA SER A 679 -17.75 2.19 -10.70
C SER A 679 -17.63 0.71 -10.30
N GLN A 680 -16.42 0.20 -10.10
CA GLN A 680 -16.21 -1.16 -9.60
C GLN A 680 -16.81 -1.34 -8.20
N PHE A 681 -16.61 -0.36 -7.31
CA PHE A 681 -17.23 -0.43 -5.98
C PHE A 681 -18.75 -0.34 -6.04
N LEU A 682 -19.30 0.49 -6.93
CA LEU A 682 -20.75 0.59 -7.15
C LEU A 682 -21.35 -0.75 -7.58
N GLN A 683 -20.68 -1.51 -8.46
CA GLN A 683 -21.16 -2.83 -8.86
C GLN A 683 -21.23 -3.80 -7.67
N ILE A 684 -20.22 -3.79 -6.81
CA ILE A 684 -20.19 -4.60 -5.58
C ILE A 684 -21.36 -4.21 -4.67
N CYS A 685 -21.56 -2.92 -4.39
CA CYS A 685 -22.67 -2.44 -3.57
C CYS A 685 -24.03 -2.81 -4.17
N MET A 686 -24.20 -2.67 -5.50
CA MET A 686 -25.44 -3.03 -6.18
C MET A 686 -25.76 -4.52 -6.08
N SER A 687 -24.75 -5.39 -6.13
CA SER A 687 -24.92 -6.83 -5.92
C SER A 687 -25.41 -7.12 -4.50
N LYS A 688 -24.80 -6.48 -3.49
CA LYS A 688 -25.21 -6.58 -2.08
C LYS A 688 -26.62 -6.08 -1.82
N VAL A 689 -27.01 -4.94 -2.41
CA VAL A 689 -28.39 -4.42 -2.32
C VAL A 689 -29.39 -5.45 -2.84
N LYS A 690 -29.11 -6.09 -3.99
CA LYS A 690 -29.98 -7.14 -4.55
C LYS A 690 -30.09 -8.34 -3.61
N SER A 691 -28.97 -8.81 -3.07
CA SER A 691 -28.94 -9.92 -2.11
C SER A 691 -29.76 -9.60 -0.84
N LEU A 692 -29.52 -8.44 -0.23
CA LEU A 692 -30.25 -8.01 0.97
C LEU A 692 -31.74 -7.79 0.67
N GLN A 693 -32.11 -7.31 -0.52
CA GLN A 693 -33.50 -7.18 -0.93
C GLN A 693 -34.18 -8.56 -1.08
N ALA A 694 -33.49 -9.54 -1.66
CA ALA A 694 -33.99 -10.91 -1.73
C ALA A 694 -34.18 -11.50 -0.31
N LEU A 695 -33.24 -11.24 0.60
CA LEU A 695 -33.35 -11.65 2.00
C LEU A 695 -34.56 -10.99 2.70
N LYS A 696 -34.78 -9.69 2.50
CA LYS A 696 -35.99 -8.98 2.99
C LYS A 696 -37.28 -9.67 2.53
N GLN A 697 -37.34 -10.05 1.24
CA GLN A 697 -38.49 -10.75 0.67
C GLN A 697 -38.69 -12.14 1.28
N GLN A 698 -37.62 -12.88 1.52
CA GLN A 698 -37.68 -14.18 2.20
C GLN A 698 -38.19 -14.05 3.64
N ILE A 699 -37.72 -13.05 4.40
CA ILE A 699 -38.19 -12.80 5.77
C ILE A 699 -39.68 -12.37 5.79
N ALA A 700 -40.15 -11.68 4.75
CA ALA A 700 -41.55 -11.26 4.63
C ALA A 700 -42.52 -12.41 4.27
N GLN A 701 -41.99 -13.58 3.88
CA GLN A 701 -42.81 -14.79 3.61
C GLN A 701 -43.13 -15.57 4.89
N PHE A 702 -42.56 -15.19 6.04
CA PHE A 702 -42.97 -15.62 7.39
C PHE A 702 -44.10 -14.75 7.91
#